data_AF-A0A0F9WHX7-F1
#
_entry.id   AF-A0A0F9WHX7-F1
#
_cell.length_a   1.000
_cell.length_b   1.000
_cell.length_c   1.000
_cell.angle_alpha   90.00
_cell.angle_beta   90.00
_cell.angle_gamma   90.00
#
_symmetry.space_group_name_H-M   'P 1'
#
loop_
_entity.id
_entity.type
_entity.pdbx_description
1 polymer ?
#
loop_
_entity_poly.entity_id
_entity_poly.type
_entity_poly.pdbx_seq_one_letter_code
_entity_poly.pdbx_strand_id
1 'polypeptide(L)'
;MPKVLTFIDKGSSQELHLNTLKSLMTNVIEIPEDELSFEYWSGTEAAVDSIGSHSPDIVFVCGEEALNHTFRIKGIKRMSGQIKEWNGVMTVLLLSPGYITSHPSELAPYAEAIQKAYMIASGEKFNEPENEFEIIHTFKELLPYLPYLSNASWVSFDFETTTLTDMATFDPNFRLRGLALTYQIGSAIFLDLENMSADDLRHVAMALDEKVFGNPDIVKIGHNVKFDMHCAVVMGIKRFEGAFHCTMLMSQLLDENTPNGLKYQVSVYFPAFAGYENKLQGTSWESIPVERLAPYAALDSDLTLRLYLLFTNIMLEEHPRIYNLFRNLTAPATKALFQAEQNGMLIDKNYIDQAILQTEADIIAQEYKLRKNKTVKKYQAHKDIVFKNSMIAKLEDKILREGEREFAETPADRRDKRVINIQEEIIHEEDAGRVSILMLRIAKEKAKVYGGIAEAASVKRIQTMKLQIDAWKTGSVSSSDLLNFGSPAQMNELIYSDEGFNFDYPEDPITGELKSGTGKDVLNYIADRSGFLDNLLAYRQLTKILSTYLISIRDKVGKDGRIHTSFNQHIAKTGRLSSSKPNLQNQITRTKYEIVEKAVGRVKGSFSVPFGHTLLQADYSQAELRLIAHYSQDKQMMQTYLDDQDLHELTAANVKGLSLSKWKELDDKEKKESRFEAKSENFGLCLSEETAVITDRGTILIKEVVVGDKVLTHKGNWQEVTDTQCLTADTLYNINTRSGKNIKCTGDHMMYVCFPSANGLKVKYGWVRAEDMELGMYLVNNHYEGYHGDSNFGEDLSLFIGWYLSEGGSQGNNGKISQIEKSNPDVYKRMRKILCPKYSYRIAKYAHNVEYFAISSDIMRNVLGKYIDYRLKAEDKTFSHLIPALSREDKRYILAGLWDGDGSISMRGKAKLTIQYTSISKDLLSDIQECLYSFGIPSKIYGYDDYMYSLNIIGSVGRSLFLDLIPTVKANRVEYRSSRQYFAEELITSINTFKHADKVYDLTVDQDNSFIANNLVSHNCYGMSAGGYRDYARVQYGIIMGKRKAEQRRDDFFKLYPGLKEYHKTYIAKAYKFGHVRTMFGRKVRLPDLKNFNRFKVGHAERNAINSPIQGTAGEMTIFAFTLLQPLLELLLDERVIFINTIHDSILYYVPDDILEETILLIKTVMENLPIETYFDRTLSLPMKVDFERSKESWGKLAA
;
A
#
# COMPACT_ATOMS: atom_id res chain seq x y z
N MET A 1 21.59 -46.01 -8.59
CA MET A 1 20.94 -45.31 -7.48
C MET A 1 22.00 -44.70 -6.58
N PRO A 2 22.42 -43.46 -6.84
CA PRO A 2 23.26 -42.67 -5.94
C PRO A 2 22.63 -42.55 -4.55
N LYS A 3 23.43 -42.74 -3.51
CA LYS A 3 23.07 -42.47 -2.11
C LYS A 3 23.26 -40.99 -1.79
N VAL A 4 22.24 -40.37 -1.19
CA VAL A 4 22.25 -38.93 -0.88
C VAL A 4 22.12 -38.69 0.62
N LEU A 5 23.19 -38.18 1.23
CA LEU A 5 23.25 -37.81 2.64
C LEU A 5 22.99 -36.31 2.81
N THR A 6 21.95 -35.94 3.57
CA THR A 6 21.46 -34.55 3.61
C THR A 6 21.59 -33.92 5.00
N PHE A 7 22.32 -32.81 5.08
CA PHE A 7 22.51 -31.99 6.28
C PHE A 7 21.69 -30.70 6.22
N ILE A 8 21.03 -30.35 7.33
CA ILE A 8 20.14 -29.18 7.43
C ILE A 8 20.39 -28.30 8.65
N ASP A 9 20.07 -27.02 8.51
CA ASP A 9 20.01 -26.03 9.60
C ASP A 9 19.03 -26.49 10.72
N LYS A 10 19.44 -26.25 11.98
CA LYS A 10 18.85 -26.83 13.19
C LYS A 10 17.49 -26.20 13.51
N GLY A 11 16.46 -27.05 13.59
CA GLY A 11 15.07 -26.61 13.76
C GLY A 11 14.25 -26.57 12.46
N SER A 12 14.88 -26.85 11.31
CA SER A 12 14.15 -27.21 10.08
C SER A 12 13.39 -28.52 10.29
N SER A 13 12.13 -28.60 9.82
CA SER A 13 11.39 -29.87 9.81
C SER A 13 11.97 -30.80 8.73
N GLN A 14 12.46 -31.97 9.16
CA GLN A 14 12.97 -33.02 8.27
C GLN A 14 11.90 -33.50 7.29
N GLU A 15 10.66 -33.69 7.78
CA GLU A 15 9.51 -34.10 6.97
C GLU A 15 9.14 -33.04 5.91
N LEU A 16 9.16 -31.76 6.27
CA LEU A 16 8.93 -30.67 5.32
C LEU A 16 10.03 -30.64 4.25
N HIS A 17 11.30 -30.79 4.65
CA HIS A 17 12.42 -30.82 3.72
C HIS A 17 12.35 -31.99 2.73
N LEU A 18 12.10 -33.20 3.24
CA LEU A 18 11.93 -34.42 2.46
C LEU A 18 10.83 -34.24 1.41
N ASN A 19 9.67 -33.72 1.82
CA ASN A 19 8.54 -33.47 0.92
C ASN A 19 8.86 -32.37 -0.12
N THR A 20 9.58 -31.31 0.25
CA THR A 20 10.04 -30.28 -0.70
C THR A 20 11.05 -30.83 -1.71
N LEU A 21 12.05 -31.62 -1.27
CA LEU A 21 13.03 -32.24 -2.16
C LEU A 21 12.37 -33.22 -3.12
N LYS A 22 11.55 -34.14 -2.62
CA LYS A 22 10.80 -35.11 -3.44
C LYS A 22 9.92 -34.42 -4.47
N SER A 23 9.14 -33.44 -4.03
CA SER A 23 8.31 -32.63 -4.93
C SER A 23 9.12 -31.93 -6.02
N LEU A 24 10.35 -31.46 -5.72
CA LEU A 24 11.24 -30.88 -6.71
C LEU A 24 11.81 -31.91 -7.68
N MET A 25 12.35 -33.02 -7.18
CA MET A 25 12.96 -34.04 -8.03
C MET A 25 11.96 -34.63 -9.01
N THR A 26 10.77 -34.98 -8.53
CA THR A 26 9.74 -35.63 -9.37
C THR A 26 8.96 -34.67 -10.25
N ASN A 27 8.67 -33.43 -9.82
CA ASN A 27 7.83 -32.49 -10.60
C ASN A 27 8.60 -31.35 -11.29
N VAL A 28 9.92 -31.24 -11.10
CA VAL A 28 10.75 -30.16 -11.69
C VAL A 28 12.06 -30.67 -12.31
N ILE A 29 12.62 -31.78 -11.81
CA ILE A 29 13.88 -32.36 -12.32
C ILE A 29 13.64 -33.67 -13.11
N GLU A 30 12.41 -34.19 -13.07
CA GLU A 30 11.97 -35.46 -13.67
C GLU A 30 12.74 -36.72 -13.21
N ILE A 31 13.37 -36.68 -12.03
CA ILE A 31 14.02 -37.83 -11.39
C ILE A 31 12.96 -38.62 -10.57
N PRO A 32 12.77 -39.93 -10.82
CA PRO A 32 11.87 -40.77 -10.03
C PRO A 32 12.27 -40.86 -8.54
N GLU A 33 11.30 -40.93 -7.63
CA GLU A 33 11.58 -41.01 -6.18
C GLU A 33 12.38 -42.27 -5.77
N ASP A 34 12.34 -43.34 -6.56
CA ASP A 34 13.00 -44.62 -6.28
C ASP A 34 14.45 -44.69 -6.80
N GLU A 35 14.90 -43.74 -7.63
CA GLU A 35 16.29 -43.73 -8.12
C GLU A 35 17.32 -43.20 -7.10
N LEU A 36 16.85 -42.60 -6.00
CA LEU A 36 17.67 -41.92 -4.98
C LEU A 36 17.30 -42.33 -3.55
N SER A 37 18.28 -42.82 -2.78
CA SER A 37 18.09 -43.15 -1.36
C SER A 37 18.57 -41.99 -0.46
N PHE A 38 17.65 -41.43 0.34
CA PHE A 38 17.90 -40.27 1.20
C PHE A 38 18.08 -40.61 2.68
N GLU A 39 19.09 -40.01 3.31
CA GLU A 39 19.31 -40.02 4.76
C GLU A 39 19.49 -38.60 5.29
N TYR A 40 18.99 -38.33 6.50
CA TYR A 40 18.88 -36.96 7.04
C TYR A 40 19.54 -36.82 8.41
N TRP A 41 20.39 -35.79 8.55
CA TRP A 41 21.10 -35.50 9.79
C TRP A 41 20.98 -34.02 10.18
N SER A 42 20.60 -33.80 11.44
CA SER A 42 20.44 -32.47 12.05
C SER A 42 21.24 -32.39 13.35
N GLY A 43 22.52 -32.03 13.23
CA GLY A 43 23.48 -32.02 14.34
C GLY A 43 24.90 -32.21 13.85
N THR A 44 25.89 -31.83 14.66
CA THR A 44 27.26 -31.60 14.19
C THR A 44 28.23 -32.73 14.49
N GLU A 45 28.06 -33.44 15.60
CA GLU A 45 29.03 -34.44 16.09
C GLU A 45 28.86 -35.79 15.38
N ALA A 46 27.64 -36.16 14.98
CA ALA A 46 27.38 -37.37 14.19
C ALA A 46 27.74 -37.24 12.69
N ALA A 47 28.03 -36.03 12.20
CA ALA A 47 28.10 -35.75 10.77
C ALA A 47 29.30 -36.45 10.07
N VAL A 48 30.47 -36.48 10.70
CA VAL A 48 31.66 -37.13 10.12
C VAL A 48 31.51 -38.66 10.14
N ASP A 49 31.06 -39.21 11.27
CA ASP A 49 30.83 -40.65 11.44
C ASP A 49 29.73 -41.16 10.49
N SER A 50 28.73 -40.34 10.17
CA SER A 50 27.65 -40.71 9.23
C SER A 50 28.16 -40.96 7.81
N ILE A 51 29.17 -40.22 7.31
CA ILE A 51 29.74 -40.46 5.98
C ILE A 51 30.40 -41.85 5.93
N GLY A 52 31.23 -42.16 6.93
CA GLY A 52 31.98 -43.43 6.98
C GLY A 52 31.11 -44.65 7.23
N SER A 53 29.94 -44.49 7.86
CA SER A 53 29.00 -45.59 8.15
C SER A 53 28.00 -45.86 7.03
N HIS A 54 27.61 -44.85 6.24
CA HIS A 54 26.58 -45.00 5.20
C HIS A 54 27.18 -44.99 3.77
N SER A 55 28.39 -44.45 3.60
CA SER A 55 29.11 -44.32 2.32
C SER A 55 28.24 -43.72 1.20
N PRO A 56 27.88 -42.42 1.29
CA PRO A 56 27.09 -41.74 0.27
C PRO A 56 27.90 -41.40 -0.99
N ASP A 57 27.21 -41.30 -2.13
CA ASP A 57 27.77 -40.85 -3.40
C ASP A 57 27.66 -39.31 -3.53
N ILE A 58 26.63 -38.72 -2.93
CA ILE A 58 26.40 -37.27 -2.85
C ILE A 58 26.09 -36.85 -1.41
N VAL A 59 26.64 -35.72 -0.98
CA VAL A 59 26.24 -35.00 0.24
C VAL A 59 25.55 -33.69 -0.13
N PHE A 60 24.38 -33.41 0.45
CA PHE A 60 23.69 -32.12 0.34
C PHE A 60 23.85 -31.31 1.64
N VAL A 61 24.30 -30.06 1.52
CA VAL A 61 24.50 -29.13 2.65
C VAL A 61 23.54 -27.96 2.49
N CYS A 62 22.39 -28.05 3.16
CA CYS A 62 21.24 -27.17 2.99
C CYS A 62 21.15 -26.12 4.11
N GLY A 63 21.74 -24.94 3.89
CA GLY A 63 21.64 -23.79 4.79
C GLY A 63 22.96 -23.23 5.33
N GLU A 64 22.86 -22.17 6.14
CA GLU A 64 24.02 -21.39 6.63
C GLU A 64 24.69 -22.04 7.85
N GLU A 65 23.91 -22.68 8.73
CA GLU A 65 24.41 -23.41 9.88
C GLU A 65 25.08 -24.71 9.41
N ALA A 66 24.44 -25.43 8.49
CA ALA A 66 24.98 -26.63 7.83
C ALA A 66 26.32 -26.34 7.12
N LEU A 67 26.42 -25.25 6.35
CA LEU A 67 27.65 -24.80 5.69
C LEU A 67 28.77 -24.48 6.70
N ASN A 68 28.43 -23.73 7.75
CA ASN A 68 29.38 -23.29 8.77
C ASN A 68 29.86 -24.43 9.68
N HIS A 69 29.14 -25.56 9.74
CA HIS A 69 29.59 -26.75 10.47
C HIS A 69 30.40 -27.74 9.62
N THR A 70 30.01 -27.95 8.36
CA THR A 70 30.72 -28.86 7.43
C THR A 70 32.05 -28.27 6.95
N PHE A 71 32.02 -27.05 6.39
CA PHE A 71 33.17 -26.40 5.75
C PHE A 71 33.82 -25.28 6.57
N ARG A 72 33.26 -24.89 7.73
CA ARG A 72 33.74 -23.77 8.56
C ARG A 72 33.78 -22.40 7.84
N ILE A 73 32.89 -22.21 6.86
CA ILE A 73 32.73 -20.98 6.08
C ILE A 73 31.28 -20.45 6.16
N LYS A 74 31.07 -19.20 5.73
CA LYS A 74 29.78 -18.50 5.83
C LYS A 74 29.36 -17.88 4.51
N GLY A 75 28.06 -17.64 4.35
CA GLY A 75 27.48 -16.96 3.19
C GLY A 75 26.88 -17.89 2.15
N ILE A 76 26.06 -18.87 2.56
CA ILE A 76 25.43 -19.88 1.69
C ILE A 76 24.71 -19.25 0.48
N LYS A 77 24.11 -18.07 0.62
CA LYS A 77 23.45 -17.38 -0.50
C LYS A 77 24.39 -16.95 -1.64
N ARG A 78 25.71 -16.89 -1.42
CA ARG A 78 26.72 -16.67 -2.48
C ARG A 78 27.36 -17.96 -3.00
N MET A 79 26.97 -19.11 -2.44
CA MET A 79 27.64 -20.40 -2.62
C MET A 79 26.69 -21.54 -2.99
N SER A 80 25.37 -21.34 -2.87
CA SER A 80 24.36 -22.27 -3.36
C SER A 80 24.57 -22.58 -4.84
N GLY A 81 24.43 -23.84 -5.21
CA GLY A 81 24.74 -24.35 -6.55
C GLY A 81 26.21 -24.74 -6.77
N GLN A 82 27.12 -24.43 -5.84
CA GLN A 82 28.50 -24.92 -5.93
C GLN A 82 28.60 -26.39 -5.52
N ILE A 83 29.26 -27.18 -6.36
CA ILE A 83 29.74 -28.53 -6.04
C ILE A 83 31.17 -28.42 -5.48
N LYS A 84 31.44 -29.16 -4.42
CA LYS A 84 32.73 -29.25 -3.71
C LYS A 84 33.03 -30.69 -3.32
N GLU A 85 34.22 -30.93 -2.77
CA GLU A 85 34.57 -32.19 -2.10
C GLU A 85 34.58 -31.97 -0.58
N TRP A 86 34.06 -32.94 0.18
CA TRP A 86 34.17 -32.99 1.64
C TRP A 86 34.40 -34.43 2.08
N ASN A 87 35.47 -34.68 2.82
CA ASN A 87 35.88 -36.02 3.28
C ASN A 87 35.91 -37.09 2.16
N GLY A 88 36.30 -36.71 0.94
CA GLY A 88 36.36 -37.59 -0.22
C GLY A 88 35.04 -37.82 -0.98
N VAL A 89 33.94 -37.14 -0.59
CA VAL A 89 32.62 -37.28 -1.23
C VAL A 89 32.19 -35.98 -1.91
N MET A 90 31.51 -36.10 -3.06
CA MET A 90 30.87 -34.98 -3.75
C MET A 90 29.85 -34.30 -2.83
N THR A 91 29.97 -32.99 -2.68
CA THR A 91 29.16 -32.21 -1.73
C THR A 91 28.59 -30.97 -2.40
N VAL A 92 27.26 -30.84 -2.43
CA VAL A 92 26.55 -29.73 -3.06
C VAL A 92 26.06 -28.76 -1.99
N LEU A 93 26.38 -27.48 -2.20
CA LEU A 93 25.93 -26.40 -1.33
C LEU A 93 24.57 -25.91 -1.80
N LEU A 94 23.60 -25.84 -0.89
CA LEU A 94 22.20 -25.53 -1.18
C LEU A 94 21.64 -24.52 -0.16
N LEU A 95 20.72 -23.66 -0.60
CA LEU A 95 19.92 -22.82 0.29
C LEU A 95 19.04 -23.65 1.23
N SER A 96 18.54 -23.07 2.32
CA SER A 96 17.62 -23.82 3.20
C SER A 96 16.23 -23.98 2.55
N PRO A 97 15.51 -25.10 2.76
CA PRO A 97 14.25 -25.38 2.04
C PRO A 97 13.14 -24.37 2.35
N GLY A 98 13.10 -23.85 3.59
CA GLY A 98 12.20 -22.76 3.97
C GLY A 98 12.52 -21.43 3.28
N TYR A 99 13.79 -21.20 2.91
CA TYR A 99 14.19 -20.04 2.11
C TYR A 99 13.68 -20.19 0.66
N ILE A 100 13.92 -21.34 0.04
CA ILE A 100 13.40 -21.67 -1.30
C ILE A 100 11.87 -21.55 -1.37
N THR A 101 11.16 -22.12 -0.38
CA THR A 101 9.69 -22.06 -0.27
C THR A 101 9.15 -20.62 -0.15
N SER A 102 9.96 -19.68 0.35
CA SER A 102 9.60 -18.27 0.46
C SER A 102 10.16 -17.38 -0.67
N HIS A 103 11.06 -17.92 -1.51
CA HIS A 103 11.74 -17.20 -2.59
C HIS A 103 11.79 -18.06 -3.87
N PRO A 104 10.66 -18.22 -4.61
CA PRO A 104 10.59 -19.10 -5.78
C PRO A 104 11.58 -18.77 -6.92
N SER A 105 12.13 -17.56 -6.96
CA SER A 105 13.22 -17.18 -7.88
C SER A 105 14.52 -17.95 -7.67
N GLU A 106 14.73 -18.53 -6.49
CA GLU A 106 15.91 -19.33 -6.14
C GLU A 106 15.70 -20.83 -6.44
N LEU A 107 14.48 -21.22 -6.87
CA LEU A 107 14.07 -22.62 -7.08
C LEU A 107 14.83 -23.29 -8.24
N ALA A 108 15.06 -22.57 -9.33
CA ALA A 108 15.71 -23.11 -10.52
C ALA A 108 17.22 -23.36 -10.30
N PRO A 109 18.04 -22.42 -9.77
CA PRO A 109 19.42 -22.72 -9.40
C PRO A 109 19.56 -23.84 -8.34
N TYR A 110 18.56 -24.00 -7.47
CA TYR A 110 18.49 -25.09 -6.51
C TYR A 110 18.23 -26.45 -7.19
N ALA A 111 17.33 -26.48 -8.18
CA ALA A 111 17.01 -27.67 -8.97
C ALA A 111 18.16 -28.09 -9.92
N GLU A 112 18.77 -27.14 -10.65
CA GLU A 112 19.93 -27.39 -11.52
C GLU A 112 21.08 -28.03 -10.74
N ALA A 113 21.38 -27.52 -9.54
CA ALA A 113 22.43 -28.04 -8.68
C ALA A 113 22.21 -29.50 -8.26
N ILE A 114 20.96 -29.88 -7.97
CA ILE A 114 20.57 -31.25 -7.64
C ILE A 114 20.68 -32.16 -8.87
N GLN A 115 20.19 -31.71 -10.03
CA GLN A 115 20.27 -32.46 -11.29
C GLN A 115 21.73 -32.72 -11.71
N LYS A 116 22.57 -31.70 -11.66
CA LYS A 116 23.99 -31.75 -12.02
C LYS A 116 24.76 -32.72 -11.12
N ALA A 117 24.45 -32.76 -9.83
CA ALA A 117 25.02 -33.71 -8.90
C ALA A 117 24.57 -35.15 -9.18
N TYR A 118 23.27 -35.34 -9.48
CA TYR A 118 22.72 -36.64 -9.84
C TYR A 118 23.39 -37.25 -11.06
N MET A 119 23.56 -36.46 -12.13
CA MET A 119 24.23 -36.89 -13.36
C MET A 119 25.67 -37.34 -13.09
N ILE A 120 26.47 -36.53 -12.39
CA ILE A 120 27.88 -36.90 -12.16
C ILE A 120 28.00 -38.13 -11.24
N ALA A 121 27.13 -38.29 -10.25
CA ALA A 121 27.16 -39.43 -9.32
C ALA A 121 26.58 -40.74 -9.90
N SER A 122 25.65 -40.65 -10.86
CA SER A 122 25.19 -41.82 -11.64
C SER A 122 26.20 -42.26 -12.70
N GLY A 123 27.22 -41.43 -12.99
CA GLY A 123 28.22 -41.65 -14.03
C GLY A 123 27.76 -41.17 -15.41
N GLU A 124 26.61 -40.50 -15.50
CA GLU A 124 26.11 -39.90 -16.72
C GLU A 124 26.86 -38.59 -17.03
N LYS A 125 27.04 -38.30 -18.32
CA LYS A 125 27.57 -37.01 -18.73
C LYS A 125 26.46 -35.98 -18.65
N PHE A 126 26.61 -34.99 -17.78
CA PHE A 126 25.94 -33.71 -17.94
C PHE A 126 26.49 -33.03 -19.21
N ASN A 127 25.87 -33.33 -20.35
CA ASN A 127 26.04 -32.54 -21.56
C ASN A 127 25.33 -31.20 -21.30
N GLU A 128 26.04 -30.07 -21.43
CA GLU A 128 25.33 -28.80 -21.60
C GLU A 128 24.45 -28.92 -22.86
N PRO A 129 23.24 -28.33 -22.91
CA PRO A 129 22.40 -28.43 -24.09
C PRO A 129 23.07 -27.71 -25.28
N GLU A 130 23.65 -28.49 -26.19
CA GLU A 130 24.32 -27.95 -27.38
C GLU A 130 23.29 -27.30 -28.32
N ASN A 131 23.60 -26.08 -28.76
CA ASN A 131 22.84 -25.33 -29.75
C ASN A 131 23.79 -25.15 -30.94
N GLU A 132 23.45 -25.73 -32.10
CA GLU A 132 24.32 -25.65 -33.28
C GLU A 132 24.25 -24.24 -33.87
N PHE A 133 25.38 -23.55 -34.01
CA PHE A 133 25.41 -22.23 -34.62
C PHE A 133 26.57 -22.04 -35.59
N GLU A 134 26.32 -21.30 -36.67
CA GLU A 134 27.34 -20.88 -37.64
C GLU A 134 27.51 -19.35 -37.61
N ILE A 135 28.76 -18.90 -37.70
CA ILE A 135 29.11 -17.48 -37.79
C ILE A 135 29.27 -17.12 -39.26
N ILE A 136 28.50 -16.13 -39.71
CA ILE A 136 28.40 -15.67 -41.09
C ILE A 136 29.11 -14.31 -41.18
N HIS A 137 30.22 -14.23 -41.91
CA HIS A 137 31.04 -13.03 -42.07
C HIS A 137 30.85 -12.34 -43.43
N THR A 138 30.24 -13.01 -44.42
CA THR A 138 29.94 -12.44 -45.74
C THR A 138 28.52 -12.74 -46.23
N PHE A 139 28.01 -11.93 -47.16
CA PHE A 139 26.73 -12.20 -47.83
C PHE A 139 26.73 -13.54 -48.57
N LYS A 140 27.89 -13.98 -49.07
CA LYS A 140 28.05 -15.26 -49.77
C LYS A 140 27.79 -16.45 -48.84
N GLU A 141 28.21 -16.36 -47.58
CA GLU A 141 27.94 -17.38 -46.55
C GLU A 141 26.46 -17.40 -46.12
N LEU A 142 25.73 -16.28 -46.25
CA LEU A 142 24.29 -16.25 -45.95
C LEU A 142 23.43 -16.97 -47.01
N LEU A 143 23.90 -17.05 -48.27
CA LEU A 143 23.12 -17.58 -49.40
C LEU A 143 22.49 -18.98 -49.19
N PRO A 144 23.15 -19.98 -48.56
CA PRO A 144 22.56 -21.29 -48.29
C PRO A 144 21.39 -21.27 -47.31
N TYR A 145 21.31 -20.24 -46.44
CA TYR A 145 20.29 -20.13 -45.39
C TYR A 145 19.02 -19.40 -45.85
N LEU A 146 19.13 -18.51 -46.84
CA LEU A 146 17.99 -17.74 -47.38
C LEU A 146 16.79 -18.63 -47.81
N PRO A 147 16.95 -19.82 -48.43
CA PRO A 147 15.83 -20.71 -48.72
C PRO A 147 15.11 -21.24 -47.48
N TYR A 148 15.82 -21.53 -46.39
CA TYR A 148 15.20 -22.00 -45.15
C TYR A 148 14.49 -20.85 -44.44
N LEU A 149 15.17 -19.70 -44.28
CA LEU A 149 14.59 -18.48 -43.72
C LEU A 149 13.33 -18.04 -44.47
N SER A 150 13.32 -18.12 -45.82
CA SER A 150 12.19 -17.70 -46.65
C SER A 150 10.99 -18.65 -46.65
N ASN A 151 11.14 -19.89 -46.16
CA ASN A 151 10.07 -20.91 -46.12
C ASN A 151 9.66 -21.29 -44.69
N ALA A 152 10.29 -20.73 -43.66
CA ALA A 152 9.95 -20.98 -42.27
C ALA A 152 8.69 -20.19 -41.88
N SER A 153 7.73 -20.85 -41.21
CA SER A 153 6.53 -20.19 -40.67
C SER A 153 6.85 -19.11 -39.62
N TRP A 154 8.06 -19.15 -39.05
CA TRP A 154 8.57 -18.20 -38.08
C TRP A 154 10.09 -18.03 -38.19
N VAL A 155 10.58 -16.85 -37.81
CA VAL A 155 12.00 -16.59 -37.58
C VAL A 155 12.12 -15.82 -36.27
N SER A 156 12.86 -16.39 -35.31
CA SER A 156 13.30 -15.68 -34.12
C SER A 156 14.55 -14.88 -34.43
N PHE A 157 14.66 -13.67 -33.88
CA PHE A 157 15.77 -12.76 -34.13
C PHE A 157 16.12 -11.91 -32.90
N ASP A 158 17.40 -11.59 -32.76
CA ASP A 158 17.99 -10.84 -31.64
C ASP A 158 19.19 -10.03 -32.15
N PHE A 159 19.22 -8.71 -31.88
CA PHE A 159 20.30 -7.82 -32.33
C PHE A 159 21.32 -7.49 -31.23
N GLU A 160 22.58 -7.80 -31.51
CA GLU A 160 23.69 -7.39 -30.68
C GLU A 160 24.20 -6.00 -31.06
N THR A 161 24.49 -5.17 -30.07
CA THR A 161 24.78 -3.74 -30.26
C THR A 161 25.82 -3.22 -29.27
N THR A 162 26.36 -2.01 -29.49
CA THR A 162 27.31 -1.41 -28.53
C THR A 162 26.67 -0.87 -27.25
N THR A 163 25.34 -0.76 -27.12
CA THR A 163 24.71 -0.12 -25.94
C THR A 163 23.38 -0.75 -25.53
N LEU A 164 23.25 -1.04 -24.23
CA LEU A 164 22.10 -1.72 -23.61
C LEU A 164 20.91 -0.79 -23.33
N THR A 165 20.66 0.22 -24.18
CA THR A 165 19.56 1.18 -23.98
C THR A 165 18.65 1.31 -25.19
N ASP A 166 17.36 0.99 -25.01
CA ASP A 166 16.32 1.36 -25.97
C ASP A 166 16.41 2.85 -26.35
N MET A 167 16.12 3.16 -27.62
CA MET A 167 16.33 4.47 -28.28
C MET A 167 17.78 4.88 -28.53
N ALA A 168 18.79 4.08 -28.15
CA ALA A 168 20.17 4.33 -28.57
C ALA A 168 20.36 4.26 -30.10
N THR A 169 19.47 3.59 -30.83
CA THR A 169 19.42 3.57 -32.30
C THR A 169 19.34 4.97 -32.95
N PHE A 170 18.96 6.01 -32.20
CA PHE A 170 18.95 7.41 -32.62
C PHE A 170 20.22 8.19 -32.19
N ASP A 171 21.10 7.59 -31.39
CA ASP A 171 22.37 8.17 -30.92
C ASP A 171 23.45 8.15 -32.03
N PRO A 172 24.28 9.20 -32.18
CA PRO A 172 25.39 9.21 -33.14
C PRO A 172 26.37 8.02 -33.06
N ASN A 173 26.52 7.41 -31.88
CA ASN A 173 27.59 6.46 -31.53
C ASN A 173 27.12 4.99 -31.51
N PHE A 174 25.82 4.74 -31.57
CA PHE A 174 25.26 3.38 -31.60
C PHE A 174 25.71 2.60 -32.84
N ARG A 175 26.17 1.36 -32.64
CA ARG A 175 26.56 0.44 -33.72
C ARG A 175 25.96 -0.93 -33.47
N LEU A 176 25.63 -1.61 -34.56
CA LEU A 176 25.28 -3.03 -34.55
C LEU A 176 26.58 -3.85 -34.48
N ARG A 177 26.61 -4.83 -33.58
CA ARG A 177 27.69 -5.82 -33.45
C ARG A 177 27.37 -7.11 -34.18
N GLY A 178 26.11 -7.54 -34.19
CA GLY A 178 25.67 -8.74 -34.87
C GLY A 178 24.16 -8.95 -34.85
N LEU A 179 23.70 -10.04 -35.48
CA LEU A 179 22.30 -10.45 -35.55
C LEU A 179 22.21 -11.97 -35.50
N ALA A 180 21.53 -12.53 -34.48
CA ALA A 180 21.22 -13.95 -34.43
C ALA A 180 19.86 -14.23 -35.07
N LEU A 181 19.75 -15.30 -35.87
CA LEU A 181 18.52 -15.77 -36.52
C LEU A 181 18.31 -17.26 -36.25
N THR A 182 17.16 -17.61 -35.67
CA THR A 182 16.77 -19.00 -35.37
C THR A 182 15.41 -19.31 -36.00
N TYR A 183 15.39 -20.20 -36.99
CA TYR A 183 14.17 -20.69 -37.64
C TYR A 183 13.77 -22.12 -37.20
N GLN A 184 14.72 -22.87 -36.64
CA GLN A 184 14.54 -24.22 -36.11
C GLN A 184 15.12 -24.30 -34.70
N ILE A 185 14.40 -24.93 -33.76
CA ILE A 185 14.85 -25.05 -32.37
C ILE A 185 16.18 -25.80 -32.30
N GLY A 186 17.14 -25.26 -31.55
CA GLY A 186 18.49 -25.83 -31.38
C GLY A 186 19.44 -25.58 -32.56
N SER A 187 19.07 -24.69 -33.51
CA SER A 187 19.96 -24.24 -34.57
C SER A 187 19.80 -22.75 -34.88
N ALA A 188 20.92 -22.03 -34.96
CA ALA A 188 20.96 -20.60 -35.23
C ALA A 188 22.04 -20.22 -36.26
N ILE A 189 21.90 -19.06 -36.90
CA ILE A 189 23.02 -18.39 -37.58
C ILE A 189 23.27 -17.03 -36.93
N PHE A 190 24.54 -16.65 -36.78
CA PHE A 190 24.94 -15.35 -36.26
C PHE A 190 25.65 -14.55 -37.36
N LEU A 191 25.10 -13.39 -37.71
CA LEU A 191 25.68 -12.49 -38.70
C LEU A 191 26.64 -11.53 -38.00
N ASP A 192 27.92 -11.55 -38.38
CA ASP A 192 28.98 -10.71 -37.81
C ASP A 192 28.96 -9.29 -38.43
N LEU A 193 27.93 -8.52 -38.07
CA LEU A 193 27.64 -7.23 -38.69
C LEU A 193 28.73 -6.17 -38.51
N GLU A 194 29.62 -6.28 -37.51
CA GLU A 194 30.72 -5.32 -37.34
C GLU A 194 31.89 -5.58 -38.29
N ASN A 195 32.19 -6.84 -38.62
CA ASN A 195 33.31 -7.19 -39.50
C ASN A 195 32.91 -7.35 -40.98
N MET A 196 31.61 -7.39 -41.30
CA MET A 196 31.10 -7.40 -42.68
C MET A 196 31.52 -6.15 -43.47
N SER A 197 31.73 -6.31 -44.78
CA SER A 197 31.95 -5.15 -45.66
C SER A 197 30.65 -4.34 -45.84
N ALA A 198 30.78 -3.06 -46.22
CA ALA A 198 29.62 -2.21 -46.49
C ALA A 198 28.77 -2.70 -47.69
N ASP A 199 29.36 -3.45 -48.62
CA ASP A 199 28.62 -4.12 -49.69
C ASP A 199 27.91 -5.38 -49.18
N ASP A 200 28.55 -6.20 -48.34
CA ASP A 200 27.93 -7.37 -47.70
C ASP A 200 26.74 -6.96 -46.83
N LEU A 201 26.91 -5.98 -45.95
CA LEU A 201 25.84 -5.43 -45.11
C LEU A 201 24.62 -5.00 -45.93
N ARG A 202 24.84 -4.30 -47.05
CA ARG A 202 23.75 -3.88 -47.94
C ARG A 202 23.03 -5.08 -48.56
N HIS A 203 23.75 -6.09 -49.03
CA HIS A 203 23.14 -7.28 -49.65
C HIS A 203 22.44 -8.18 -48.62
N VAL A 204 23.01 -8.33 -47.41
CA VAL A 204 22.37 -8.99 -46.25
C VAL A 204 21.07 -8.28 -45.87
N ALA A 205 21.09 -6.95 -45.73
CA ALA A 205 19.90 -6.17 -45.44
C ALA A 205 18.84 -6.30 -46.53
N MET A 206 19.19 -6.17 -47.81
CA MET A 206 18.25 -6.37 -48.91
C MET A 206 17.63 -7.78 -48.93
N ALA A 207 18.43 -8.82 -48.67
CA ALA A 207 17.94 -10.20 -48.65
C ALA A 207 17.03 -10.49 -47.45
N LEU A 208 17.35 -9.99 -46.25
CA LEU A 208 16.51 -10.16 -45.07
C LEU A 208 15.25 -9.29 -45.14
N ASP A 209 15.32 -8.10 -45.73
CA ASP A 209 14.16 -7.23 -46.01
C ASP A 209 13.18 -7.89 -46.99
N GLU A 210 13.68 -8.67 -47.96
CA GLU A 210 12.83 -9.41 -48.90
C GLU A 210 12.33 -10.74 -48.35
N LYS A 211 13.21 -11.56 -47.76
CA LYS A 211 12.90 -12.96 -47.41
C LYS A 211 12.30 -13.14 -46.02
N VAL A 212 12.61 -12.23 -45.08
CA VAL A 212 12.16 -12.31 -43.68
C VAL A 212 11.26 -11.12 -43.33
N PHE A 213 11.82 -9.92 -43.14
CA PHE A 213 11.13 -8.79 -42.53
C PHE A 213 9.93 -8.28 -43.37
N GLY A 214 10.09 -8.19 -44.70
CA GLY A 214 9.03 -7.82 -45.62
C GLY A 214 8.20 -8.99 -46.19
N ASN A 215 8.41 -10.21 -45.71
CA ASN A 215 7.63 -11.39 -46.12
C ASN A 215 6.42 -11.55 -45.15
N PRO A 216 5.17 -11.34 -45.59
CA PRO A 216 4.01 -11.29 -44.68
C PRO A 216 3.65 -12.64 -44.05
N ASP A 217 4.02 -13.76 -44.67
CA ASP A 217 3.65 -15.11 -44.22
C ASP A 217 4.51 -15.61 -43.04
N ILE A 218 5.63 -14.91 -42.75
CA ILE A 218 6.55 -15.26 -41.67
C ILE A 218 6.20 -14.49 -40.39
N VAL A 219 6.08 -15.21 -39.27
CA VAL A 219 6.01 -14.63 -37.92
C VAL A 219 7.42 -14.28 -37.41
N LYS A 220 7.67 -13.01 -37.09
CA LYS A 220 8.94 -12.54 -36.53
C LYS A 220 8.84 -12.62 -35.02
N ILE A 221 9.79 -13.27 -34.36
CA ILE A 221 9.76 -13.49 -32.92
C ILE A 221 10.98 -12.80 -32.29
N GLY A 222 10.79 -12.07 -31.20
CA GLY A 222 11.91 -11.48 -30.45
C GLY A 222 11.58 -11.30 -28.97
N HIS A 223 12.58 -10.89 -28.20
CA HIS A 223 12.41 -10.50 -26.81
C HIS A 223 12.73 -9.01 -26.65
N ASN A 224 11.74 -8.19 -26.28
CA ASN A 224 11.78 -6.74 -26.50
C ASN A 224 11.83 -6.32 -28.00
N VAL A 225 11.33 -7.18 -28.89
CA VAL A 225 11.35 -7.15 -30.38
C VAL A 225 11.27 -5.78 -31.09
N LYS A 226 10.66 -4.77 -30.46
CA LYS A 226 10.60 -3.40 -30.96
C LYS A 226 11.99 -2.76 -31.01
N PHE A 227 12.87 -3.03 -30.04
CA PHE A 227 14.27 -2.62 -30.05
C PHE A 227 14.99 -3.20 -31.28
N ASP A 228 14.77 -4.49 -31.54
CA ASP A 228 15.30 -5.22 -32.68
C ASP A 228 14.75 -4.70 -34.01
N MET A 229 13.49 -4.24 -34.06
CA MET A 229 12.93 -3.53 -35.21
C MET A 229 13.63 -2.17 -35.46
N HIS A 230 14.01 -1.43 -34.41
CA HIS A 230 14.84 -0.22 -34.59
C HIS A 230 16.26 -0.56 -35.04
N CYS A 231 16.84 -1.66 -34.55
CA CYS A 231 18.15 -2.15 -35.00
C CYS A 231 18.11 -2.58 -36.48
N ALA A 232 17.04 -3.25 -36.91
CA ALA A 232 16.79 -3.60 -38.30
C ALA A 232 16.75 -2.37 -39.22
N VAL A 233 16.13 -1.26 -38.80
CA VAL A 233 16.17 0.02 -39.56
C VAL A 233 17.60 0.56 -39.68
N VAL A 234 18.40 0.49 -38.61
CA VAL A 234 19.83 0.88 -38.66
C VAL A 234 20.64 -0.04 -39.60
N MET A 235 20.28 -1.31 -39.70
CA MET A 235 20.87 -2.26 -40.67
C MET A 235 20.44 -1.98 -42.13
N GLY A 236 19.35 -1.25 -42.34
CA GLY A 236 18.81 -0.89 -43.66
C GLY A 236 17.54 -1.63 -44.09
N ILE A 237 16.90 -2.38 -43.18
CA ILE A 237 15.56 -2.96 -43.37
C ILE A 237 14.52 -1.84 -43.45
N LYS A 238 13.51 -2.00 -44.31
CA LYS A 238 12.48 -0.99 -44.60
C LYS A 238 11.05 -1.55 -44.50
N ARG A 239 10.85 -2.82 -44.81
CA ARG A 239 9.55 -3.50 -44.77
C ARG A 239 9.40 -4.28 -43.46
N PHE A 240 8.26 -4.15 -42.80
CA PHE A 240 7.97 -4.77 -41.52
C PHE A 240 6.58 -5.43 -41.60
N GLU A 241 6.47 -6.46 -42.43
CA GLU A 241 5.19 -7.09 -42.78
C GLU A 241 4.94 -8.37 -41.99
N GLY A 242 3.68 -8.83 -41.99
CA GLY A 242 3.27 -9.98 -41.17
C GLY A 242 3.23 -9.66 -39.68
N ALA A 243 3.32 -10.70 -38.84
CA ALA A 243 3.19 -10.58 -37.39
C ALA A 243 4.55 -10.46 -36.69
N PHE A 244 4.65 -9.54 -35.73
CA PHE A 244 5.80 -9.40 -34.82
C PHE A 244 5.36 -9.82 -33.40
N HIS A 245 5.88 -10.94 -32.93
CA HIS A 245 5.51 -11.55 -31.65
C HIS A 245 6.64 -11.36 -30.61
N CYS A 246 6.28 -10.82 -29.45
CA CYS A 246 7.24 -10.47 -28.40
C CYS A 246 7.04 -11.33 -27.15
N THR A 247 8.01 -12.19 -26.82
CA THR A 247 7.89 -13.11 -25.67
C THR A 247 7.81 -12.39 -24.33
N MET A 248 8.43 -11.20 -24.21
CA MET A 248 8.27 -10.32 -23.05
C MET A 248 6.81 -9.85 -22.86
N LEU A 249 6.10 -9.54 -23.95
CA LEU A 249 4.68 -9.14 -23.89
C LEU A 249 3.78 -10.34 -23.57
N MET A 250 4.12 -11.53 -24.07
CA MET A 250 3.44 -12.77 -23.73
C MET A 250 3.62 -13.11 -22.25
N SER A 251 4.84 -13.02 -21.73
CA SER A 251 5.17 -13.19 -20.31
C SER A 251 4.37 -12.21 -19.43
N GLN A 252 4.34 -10.92 -19.77
CA GLN A 252 3.56 -9.91 -19.04
C GLN A 252 2.06 -10.20 -19.05
N LEU A 253 1.52 -10.76 -20.14
CA LEU A 253 0.13 -11.19 -20.23
C LEU A 253 -0.14 -12.48 -19.44
N LEU A 254 0.87 -13.36 -19.32
CA LEU A 254 0.80 -14.56 -18.52
C LEU A 254 0.89 -14.28 -17.02
N ASP A 255 1.83 -13.48 -16.49
CA ASP A 255 1.74 -12.92 -15.14
C ASP A 255 2.45 -11.56 -14.98
N GLU A 256 1.63 -10.51 -14.87
CA GLU A 256 2.01 -9.11 -14.74
C GLU A 256 2.64 -8.74 -13.37
N ASN A 257 2.90 -9.72 -12.51
CA ASN A 257 3.58 -9.57 -11.22
C ASN A 257 4.98 -10.17 -11.19
N THR A 258 5.40 -10.86 -12.26
CA THR A 258 6.74 -11.47 -12.38
C THR A 258 7.68 -10.60 -13.22
N PRO A 259 9.02 -10.70 -13.03
CA PRO A 259 9.98 -10.14 -13.97
C PRO A 259 9.83 -10.78 -15.36
N ASN A 260 9.61 -9.97 -16.39
CA ASN A 260 9.29 -10.43 -17.74
C ASN A 260 10.50 -10.57 -18.69
N GLY A 261 11.71 -10.22 -18.24
CA GLY A 261 12.95 -10.24 -19.02
C GLY A 261 13.54 -11.64 -19.27
N LEU A 262 14.16 -11.82 -20.44
CA LEU A 262 14.54 -13.12 -21.02
C LEU A 262 15.26 -14.06 -20.05
N LYS A 263 16.36 -13.63 -19.42
CA LYS A 263 17.18 -14.49 -18.55
C LYS A 263 16.40 -15.07 -17.36
N TYR A 264 15.44 -14.32 -16.81
CA TYR A 264 14.54 -14.81 -15.75
C TYR A 264 13.47 -15.77 -16.28
N GLN A 265 12.92 -15.51 -17.47
CA GLN A 265 11.96 -16.43 -18.09
C GLN A 265 12.64 -17.75 -18.50
N VAL A 266 13.89 -17.69 -18.99
CA VAL A 266 14.74 -18.85 -19.25
C VAL A 266 15.00 -19.64 -17.97
N SER A 267 15.43 -19.01 -16.87
CA SER A 267 15.70 -19.76 -15.64
C SER A 267 14.44 -20.40 -15.04
N VAL A 268 13.26 -19.81 -15.21
CA VAL A 268 11.98 -20.39 -14.75
C VAL A 268 11.52 -21.57 -15.62
N TYR A 269 11.56 -21.45 -16.95
CA TYR A 269 10.94 -22.44 -17.86
C TYR A 269 11.93 -23.42 -18.51
N PHE A 270 13.21 -23.06 -18.58
CA PHE A 270 14.29 -23.85 -19.18
C PHE A 270 15.54 -23.86 -18.28
N PRO A 271 15.45 -24.38 -17.04
CA PRO A 271 16.50 -24.24 -16.02
C PRO A 271 17.86 -24.81 -16.42
N ALA A 272 17.92 -25.79 -17.33
CA ALA A 272 19.17 -26.32 -17.90
C ALA A 272 20.00 -25.29 -18.70
N PHE A 273 19.42 -24.12 -19.02
CA PHE A 273 20.09 -22.98 -19.66
C PHE A 273 20.28 -21.79 -18.70
N ALA A 274 19.98 -21.93 -17.40
CA ALA A 274 20.06 -20.82 -16.45
C ALA A 274 21.49 -20.26 -16.33
N GLY A 275 21.63 -18.93 -16.35
CA GLY A 275 22.93 -18.29 -16.15
C GLY A 275 23.92 -18.45 -17.31
N TYR A 276 23.47 -18.80 -18.52
CA TYR A 276 24.34 -18.84 -19.71
C TYR A 276 25.06 -17.50 -19.98
N GLU A 277 24.45 -16.38 -19.62
CA GLU A 277 25.04 -15.03 -19.67
C GLU A 277 26.28 -14.87 -18.77
N ASN A 278 26.47 -15.74 -17.77
CA ASN A 278 27.64 -15.71 -16.89
C ASN A 278 28.94 -15.92 -17.68
N LYS A 279 28.89 -16.60 -18.83
CA LYS A 279 30.02 -16.80 -19.76
C LYS A 279 30.56 -15.48 -20.35
N LEU A 280 29.82 -14.37 -20.24
CA LEU A 280 30.21 -13.03 -20.71
C LEU A 280 30.68 -12.06 -19.61
N GLN A 281 30.50 -12.40 -18.33
CA GLN A 281 30.80 -11.47 -17.22
C GLN A 281 32.26 -10.98 -17.18
N GLY A 282 32.46 -9.79 -16.61
CA GLY A 282 33.78 -9.16 -16.44
C GLY A 282 34.39 -8.53 -17.69
N THR A 283 33.71 -8.61 -18.84
CA THR A 283 34.10 -7.93 -20.09
C THR A 283 33.17 -6.72 -20.33
N SER A 284 33.68 -5.63 -20.91
CA SER A 284 32.79 -4.53 -21.39
C SER A 284 32.02 -5.00 -22.63
N TRP A 285 30.73 -4.66 -22.75
CA TRP A 285 29.87 -5.15 -23.83
C TRP A 285 30.40 -4.80 -25.23
N GLU A 286 30.90 -3.57 -25.38
CA GLU A 286 31.58 -3.06 -26.60
C GLU A 286 32.84 -3.86 -26.98
N SER A 287 33.41 -4.63 -26.05
CA SER A 287 34.71 -5.31 -26.15
C SER A 287 34.62 -6.84 -26.10
N ILE A 288 33.42 -7.41 -26.27
CA ILE A 288 33.23 -8.87 -26.31
C ILE A 288 33.64 -9.39 -27.71
N PRO A 289 34.60 -10.32 -27.81
CA PRO A 289 34.95 -10.94 -29.09
C PRO A 289 33.79 -11.71 -29.70
N VAL A 290 33.70 -11.74 -31.04
CA VAL A 290 32.59 -12.34 -31.79
C VAL A 290 32.41 -13.83 -31.45
N GLU A 291 33.51 -14.54 -31.20
CA GLU A 291 33.53 -15.96 -30.83
C GLU A 291 32.91 -16.24 -29.44
N ARG A 292 32.75 -15.21 -28.60
CA ARG A 292 31.99 -15.26 -27.33
C ARG A 292 30.59 -14.68 -27.47
N LEU A 293 30.40 -13.67 -28.34
CA LEU A 293 29.13 -12.99 -28.56
C LEU A 293 28.14 -13.87 -29.35
N ALA A 294 28.61 -14.51 -30.42
CA ALA A 294 27.80 -15.37 -31.29
C ALA A 294 27.09 -16.53 -30.54
N PRO A 295 27.74 -17.37 -29.71
CA PRO A 295 27.05 -18.43 -28.97
C PRO A 295 26.06 -17.90 -27.92
N TYR A 296 26.22 -16.66 -27.44
CA TYR A 296 25.26 -16.02 -26.54
C TYR A 296 24.01 -15.58 -27.31
N ALA A 297 24.16 -14.78 -28.37
CA ALA A 297 23.03 -14.30 -29.17
C ALA A 297 22.27 -15.44 -29.87
N ALA A 298 22.98 -16.50 -30.30
CA ALA A 298 22.38 -17.74 -30.80
C ALA A 298 21.46 -18.41 -29.76
N LEU A 299 21.82 -18.36 -28.47
CA LEU A 299 20.98 -18.83 -27.36
C LEU A 299 19.84 -17.85 -27.06
N ASP A 300 20.05 -16.53 -27.05
CA ASP A 300 18.97 -15.55 -26.86
C ASP A 300 17.86 -15.73 -27.91
N SER A 301 18.23 -15.91 -29.19
CA SER A 301 17.28 -16.12 -30.28
C SER A 301 16.60 -17.50 -30.23
N ASP A 302 17.31 -18.59 -29.95
CA ASP A 302 16.72 -19.94 -29.79
C ASP A 302 15.82 -20.06 -28.56
N LEU A 303 16.28 -19.60 -27.39
CA LEU A 303 15.48 -19.61 -26.17
C LEU A 303 14.24 -18.72 -26.29
N THR A 304 14.33 -17.63 -27.06
CA THR A 304 13.16 -16.81 -27.44
C THR A 304 12.17 -17.58 -28.32
N LEU A 305 12.63 -18.39 -29.28
CA LEU A 305 11.74 -19.27 -30.06
C LEU A 305 11.06 -20.32 -29.16
N ARG A 306 11.82 -20.97 -28.26
CA ARG A 306 11.28 -21.96 -27.30
C ARG A 306 10.23 -21.33 -26.36
N LEU A 307 10.50 -20.14 -25.81
CA LEU A 307 9.55 -19.42 -24.97
C LEU A 307 8.29 -19.00 -25.75
N TYR A 308 8.42 -18.57 -27.01
CA TYR A 308 7.27 -18.23 -27.85
C TYR A 308 6.32 -19.42 -28.04
N LEU A 309 6.86 -20.60 -28.35
CA LEU A 309 6.06 -21.81 -28.57
C LEU A 309 5.41 -22.27 -27.26
N LEU A 310 6.15 -22.28 -26.15
CA LEU A 310 5.64 -22.61 -24.82
C LEU A 310 4.53 -21.66 -24.38
N PHE A 311 4.74 -20.34 -24.48
CA PHE A 311 3.74 -19.34 -24.10
C PHE A 311 2.52 -19.37 -25.03
N THR A 312 2.70 -19.65 -26.32
CA THR A 312 1.59 -19.85 -27.26
C THR A 312 0.72 -21.03 -26.81
N ASN A 313 1.34 -22.16 -26.44
CA ASN A 313 0.63 -23.34 -25.95
C ASN A 313 -0.15 -23.05 -24.65
N ILE A 314 0.49 -22.47 -23.64
CA ILE A 314 -0.15 -22.09 -22.36
C ILE A 314 -1.30 -21.10 -22.60
N MET A 315 -1.10 -20.12 -23.49
CA MET A 315 -2.14 -19.14 -23.83
C MET A 315 -3.33 -19.76 -24.58
N LEU A 316 -3.12 -20.77 -25.43
CA LEU A 316 -4.20 -21.46 -26.15
C LEU A 316 -5.00 -22.39 -25.24
N GLU A 317 -4.32 -23.30 -24.54
CA GLU A 317 -4.94 -24.36 -23.75
C GLU A 317 -5.58 -23.81 -22.46
N GLU A 318 -4.84 -23.06 -21.65
CA GLU A 318 -5.33 -22.61 -20.35
C GLU A 318 -6.03 -21.25 -20.39
N HIS A 319 -5.58 -20.35 -21.27
CA HIS A 319 -5.91 -18.92 -21.19
C HIS A 319 -6.39 -18.30 -22.52
N PRO A 320 -7.30 -18.92 -23.32
CA PRO A 320 -7.57 -18.51 -24.71
C PRO A 320 -8.03 -17.05 -24.90
N ARG A 321 -8.65 -16.43 -23.88
CA ARG A 321 -8.96 -14.98 -23.91
C ARG A 321 -7.71 -14.09 -23.89
N ILE A 322 -6.62 -14.56 -23.28
CA ILE A 322 -5.31 -13.89 -23.28
C ILE A 322 -4.59 -14.12 -24.61
N TYR A 323 -4.69 -15.32 -25.22
CA TYR A 323 -4.22 -15.52 -26.59
C TYR A 323 -4.90 -14.55 -27.57
N ASN A 324 -6.22 -14.40 -27.46
CA ASN A 324 -7.01 -13.51 -28.29
C ASN A 324 -6.61 -12.02 -28.10
N LEU A 325 -6.37 -11.60 -26.85
CA LEU A 325 -5.80 -10.29 -26.51
C LEU A 325 -4.36 -10.09 -27.03
N PHE A 326 -3.54 -11.15 -27.04
CA PHE A 326 -2.19 -11.08 -27.60
C PHE A 326 -2.25 -10.89 -29.11
N ARG A 327 -2.94 -11.80 -29.82
CA ARG A 327 -3.04 -11.85 -31.28
C ARG A 327 -3.74 -10.63 -31.89
N ASN A 328 -4.85 -10.18 -31.32
CA ASN A 328 -5.71 -9.17 -31.95
C ASN A 328 -5.43 -7.74 -31.50
N LEU A 329 -4.64 -7.56 -30.43
CA LEU A 329 -4.34 -6.23 -29.86
C LEU A 329 -2.85 -6.06 -29.56
N THR A 330 -2.29 -6.91 -28.71
CA THR A 330 -0.98 -6.63 -28.08
C THR A 330 0.18 -6.74 -29.07
N ALA A 331 0.20 -7.76 -29.94
CA ALA A 331 1.22 -7.92 -30.96
C ALA A 331 1.05 -6.95 -32.15
N PRO A 332 -0.14 -6.78 -32.76
CA PRO A 332 -0.30 -5.81 -33.85
C PRO A 332 0.01 -4.36 -33.44
N ALA A 333 -0.32 -3.97 -32.21
CA ALA A 333 0.04 -2.66 -31.66
C ALA A 333 1.56 -2.40 -31.64
N THR A 334 2.40 -3.45 -31.62
CA THR A 334 3.86 -3.28 -31.62
C THR A 334 4.35 -2.64 -32.93
N LYS A 335 3.75 -2.95 -34.10
CA LYS A 335 4.10 -2.28 -35.38
C LYS A 335 3.70 -0.80 -35.36
N ALA A 336 2.47 -0.49 -34.94
CA ALA A 336 1.98 0.90 -34.89
C ALA A 336 2.77 1.77 -33.88
N LEU A 337 3.11 1.22 -32.70
CA LEU A 337 3.95 1.91 -31.72
C LEU A 337 5.38 2.09 -32.23
N PHE A 338 5.99 1.07 -32.83
CA PHE A 338 7.28 1.18 -33.50
C PHE A 338 7.32 2.30 -34.56
N GLN A 339 6.27 2.40 -35.40
CA GLN A 339 6.13 3.47 -36.38
C GLN A 339 6.06 4.85 -35.69
N ALA A 340 5.25 5.02 -34.64
CA ALA A 340 5.20 6.29 -33.88
C ALA A 340 6.55 6.69 -33.27
N GLU A 341 7.35 5.72 -32.82
CA GLU A 341 8.68 5.96 -32.24
C GLU A 341 9.72 6.33 -33.31
N GLN A 342 9.68 5.71 -34.49
CA GLN A 342 10.44 6.16 -35.66
C GLN A 342 10.03 7.57 -36.09
N ASN A 343 8.72 7.84 -36.13
CA ASN A 343 8.17 9.09 -36.62
C ASN A 343 8.48 10.29 -35.71
N GLY A 344 8.36 10.14 -34.39
CA GLY A 344 8.67 11.18 -33.39
C GLY A 344 7.88 12.50 -33.52
N MET A 345 8.06 13.39 -32.54
CA MET A 345 7.46 14.74 -32.54
C MET A 345 8.49 15.82 -32.87
N LEU A 346 8.17 16.75 -33.77
CA LEU A 346 9.07 17.85 -34.14
C LEU A 346 9.24 18.86 -32.98
N ILE A 347 10.48 19.29 -32.72
CA ILE A 347 10.81 20.28 -31.68
C ILE A 347 11.39 21.54 -32.33
N ASP A 348 10.81 22.71 -32.02
CA ASP A 348 11.45 23.99 -32.32
C ASP A 348 12.61 24.24 -31.35
N LYS A 349 13.83 24.05 -31.84
CA LYS A 349 15.09 24.24 -31.10
C LYS A 349 15.28 25.69 -30.63
N ASN A 350 14.83 26.68 -31.41
CA ASN A 350 14.93 28.10 -31.01
C ASN A 350 13.92 28.43 -29.91
N TYR A 351 12.69 27.90 -30.02
CA TYR A 351 11.65 28.10 -29.02
C TYR A 351 12.02 27.44 -27.70
N ILE A 352 12.52 26.19 -27.70
CA ILE A 352 12.82 25.47 -26.46
C ILE A 352 14.00 26.10 -25.69
N ASP A 353 15.03 26.61 -26.37
CA ASP A 353 16.12 27.34 -25.71
C ASP A 353 15.65 28.69 -25.14
N GLN A 354 14.76 29.42 -25.83
CA GLN A 354 14.12 30.60 -25.25
C GLN A 354 13.21 30.25 -24.06
N ALA A 355 12.50 29.11 -24.13
CA ALA A 355 11.65 28.62 -23.05
C ALA A 355 12.46 28.23 -21.80
N ILE A 356 13.66 27.66 -21.98
CA ILE A 356 14.63 27.40 -20.91
C ILE A 356 15.01 28.71 -20.24
N LEU A 357 15.54 29.69 -20.98
CA LEU A 357 15.97 30.99 -20.44
C LEU A 357 14.85 31.75 -19.72
N GLN A 358 13.63 31.74 -20.27
CA GLN A 358 12.47 32.36 -19.61
C GLN A 358 12.07 31.63 -18.32
N THR A 359 12.18 30.30 -18.29
CA THR A 359 11.82 29.50 -17.11
C THR A 359 12.90 29.57 -16.02
N GLU A 360 14.17 29.71 -16.40
CA GLU A 360 15.26 30.06 -15.49
C GLU A 360 15.05 31.46 -14.88
N ALA A 361 14.67 32.46 -15.69
CA ALA A 361 14.33 33.79 -15.19
C ALA A 361 13.13 33.76 -14.21
N ASP A 362 12.09 32.97 -14.50
CA ASP A 362 10.96 32.75 -13.59
C ASP A 362 11.41 32.06 -12.28
N ILE A 363 12.31 31.06 -12.34
CA ILE A 363 12.90 30.40 -11.16
C ILE A 363 13.68 31.42 -10.33
N ILE A 364 14.54 32.24 -10.94
CA ILE A 364 15.32 33.28 -10.24
C ILE A 364 14.39 34.32 -9.59
N ALA A 365 13.35 34.77 -10.29
CA ALA A 365 12.36 35.70 -9.76
C ALA A 365 11.56 35.08 -8.60
N GLN A 366 11.28 33.78 -8.67
CA GLN A 366 10.57 33.03 -7.63
C GLN A 366 11.46 32.76 -6.41
N GLU A 367 12.73 32.43 -6.63
CA GLU A 367 13.75 32.28 -5.58
C GLU A 367 14.02 33.61 -4.87
N TYR A 368 14.04 34.72 -5.61
CA TYR A 368 14.16 36.06 -5.02
C TYR A 368 13.01 36.35 -4.04
N LYS A 369 11.77 35.93 -4.33
CA LYS A 369 10.65 36.04 -3.36
C LYS A 369 10.92 35.25 -2.08
N LEU A 370 11.41 34.01 -2.22
CA LEU A 370 11.78 33.15 -1.08
C LEU A 370 12.91 33.78 -0.25
N ARG A 371 14.01 34.22 -0.89
CA ARG A 371 15.14 34.91 -0.23
C ARG A 371 14.79 36.30 0.30
N LYS A 372 13.70 36.93 -0.15
CA LYS A 372 13.20 38.21 0.38
C LYS A 372 12.40 38.06 1.68
N ASN A 373 11.85 36.87 1.97
CA ASN A 373 11.11 36.60 3.20
C ASN A 373 11.98 36.86 4.46
N LYS A 374 11.42 37.54 5.46
CA LYS A 374 12.14 37.95 6.68
C LYS A 374 12.67 36.75 7.47
N THR A 375 11.89 35.69 7.57
CA THR A 375 12.25 34.46 8.30
C THR A 375 13.41 33.75 7.62
N VAL A 376 13.35 33.59 6.30
CA VAL A 376 14.42 32.99 5.49
C VAL A 376 15.74 33.76 5.64
N LYS A 377 15.69 35.10 5.73
CA LYS A 377 16.88 35.93 6.00
C LYS A 377 17.44 35.75 7.41
N LYS A 378 16.59 35.73 8.45
CA LYS A 378 16.98 35.45 9.84
C LYS A 378 17.66 34.08 9.94
N TYR A 379 17.05 33.07 9.33
CA TYR A 379 17.53 31.69 9.34
C TYR A 379 18.86 31.53 8.56
N GLN A 380 19.00 32.13 7.37
CA GLN A 380 20.28 32.15 6.64
C GLN A 380 21.39 32.80 7.48
N ALA A 381 21.14 33.96 8.09
CA ALA A 381 22.11 34.63 8.96
C ALA A 381 22.48 33.78 10.20
N HIS A 382 21.52 33.06 10.78
CA HIS A 382 21.80 32.09 11.85
C HIS A 382 22.69 30.94 11.35
N LYS A 383 22.34 30.32 10.21
CA LYS A 383 23.13 29.25 9.58
C LYS A 383 24.57 29.69 9.31
N ASP A 384 24.77 30.92 8.80
CA ASP A 384 26.10 31.45 8.53
C ASP A 384 26.91 31.72 9.81
N ILE A 385 26.26 32.11 10.91
CA ILE A 385 26.88 32.21 12.24
C ILE A 385 27.27 30.81 12.78
N VAL A 386 26.38 29.82 12.68
CA VAL A 386 26.66 28.43 13.11
C VAL A 386 27.80 27.83 12.29
N PHE A 387 27.82 28.04 10.97
CA PHE A 387 28.90 27.59 10.08
C PHE A 387 30.23 28.27 10.43
N LYS A 388 30.25 29.60 10.59
CA LYS A 388 31.41 30.36 11.05
C LYS A 388 31.96 29.82 12.38
N ASN A 389 31.09 29.58 13.36
CA ASN A 389 31.48 29.06 14.66
C ASN A 389 32.01 27.62 14.57
N SER A 390 31.41 26.76 13.73
CA SER A 390 31.91 25.41 13.47
C SER A 390 33.29 25.41 12.80
N MET A 391 33.53 26.33 11.86
CA MET A 391 34.82 26.47 11.19
C MET A 391 35.90 27.05 12.11
N ILE A 392 35.54 28.00 12.98
CA ILE A 392 36.41 28.49 14.06
C ILE A 392 36.79 27.34 15.00
N ALA A 393 35.81 26.59 15.54
CA ALA A 393 36.05 25.48 16.44
C ALA A 393 36.93 24.37 15.81
N LYS A 394 36.73 24.05 14.53
CA LYS A 394 37.58 23.11 13.76
C LYS A 394 39.01 23.61 13.53
N LEU A 395 39.26 24.91 13.57
CA LEU A 395 40.60 25.49 13.50
C LEU A 395 41.24 25.57 14.89
N GLU A 396 40.45 25.87 15.94
CA GLU A 396 40.91 25.91 17.33
C GLU A 396 41.28 24.49 17.84
N ASP A 397 40.50 23.45 17.50
CA ASP A 397 40.84 22.03 17.71
C ASP A 397 42.11 21.60 16.95
N LYS A 398 42.30 22.07 15.70
CA LYS A 398 43.55 21.79 14.95
C LYS A 398 44.75 22.46 15.58
N ILE A 399 44.61 23.67 16.12
CA ILE A 399 45.66 24.36 16.88
C ILE A 399 45.99 23.60 18.16
N LEU A 400 44.98 23.08 18.87
CA LEU A 400 45.18 22.25 20.07
C LEU A 400 45.98 20.98 19.72
N ARG A 401 45.52 20.20 18.74
CA ARG A 401 46.17 18.93 18.34
C ARG A 401 47.57 19.11 17.75
N GLU A 402 47.86 20.24 17.12
CA GLU A 402 49.22 20.58 16.69
C GLU A 402 50.12 20.92 17.89
N GLY A 403 49.60 21.60 18.91
CA GLY A 403 50.31 21.87 20.17
C GLY A 403 50.54 20.63 21.03
N GLU A 404 49.59 19.69 21.05
CA GLU A 404 49.72 18.38 21.72
C GLU A 404 50.84 17.52 21.09
N ARG A 405 51.02 17.61 19.76
CA ARG A 405 52.14 16.95 19.07
C ARG A 405 53.50 17.51 19.49
N GLU A 406 53.66 18.84 19.52
CA GLU A 406 54.90 19.44 20.03
C GLU A 406 55.14 19.19 21.53
N PHE A 407 54.08 18.97 22.31
CA PHE A 407 54.20 18.52 23.70
C PHE A 407 54.76 17.09 23.78
N ALA A 408 54.21 16.14 22.99
CA ALA A 408 54.66 14.75 22.97
C ALA A 408 56.10 14.57 22.47
N GLU A 409 56.58 15.43 21.57
CA GLU A 409 57.95 15.38 21.04
C GLU A 409 59.00 16.13 21.90
N THR A 410 58.61 16.76 23.01
CA THR A 410 59.55 17.47 23.91
C THR A 410 60.19 16.52 24.94
N PRO A 411 61.54 16.32 24.95
CA PRO A 411 62.19 15.42 25.92
C PRO A 411 62.02 15.88 27.39
N ALA A 412 61.82 14.90 28.28
CA ALA A 412 61.39 15.11 29.67
C ALA A 412 62.34 15.97 30.52
N ASP A 413 63.62 16.05 30.15
CA ASP A 413 64.70 16.69 30.91
C ASP A 413 64.72 18.23 30.75
N ARG A 414 63.91 18.78 29.84
CA ARG A 414 63.96 20.19 29.41
C ARG A 414 62.84 21.08 29.99
N ARG A 415 62.45 20.84 31.24
CA ARG A 415 61.36 21.58 31.90
C ARG A 415 61.85 22.86 32.59
N ASP A 416 61.87 23.99 31.86
CA ASP A 416 61.94 25.31 32.50
C ASP A 416 60.68 25.53 33.35
N LYS A 417 60.84 25.90 34.63
CA LYS A 417 59.73 26.18 35.55
C LYS A 417 58.73 27.18 34.99
N ARG A 418 59.15 28.16 34.19
CA ARG A 418 58.22 29.12 33.57
C ARG A 418 57.28 28.48 32.55
N VAL A 419 57.71 27.41 31.88
CA VAL A 419 56.85 26.63 30.99
C VAL A 419 55.93 25.73 31.81
N ILE A 420 56.42 25.09 32.88
CA ILE A 420 55.60 24.26 33.78
C ILE A 420 54.42 25.07 34.35
N ASN A 421 54.67 26.25 34.93
CA ASN A 421 53.62 27.07 35.54
C ASN A 421 52.51 27.46 34.54
N ILE A 422 52.86 27.76 33.28
CA ILE A 422 51.85 28.10 32.24
C ILE A 422 51.14 26.82 31.74
N GLN A 423 51.76 25.64 31.83
CA GLN A 423 51.11 24.36 31.58
C GLN A 423 50.13 23.98 32.70
N GLU A 424 50.46 24.26 33.96
CA GLU A 424 49.54 24.11 35.10
C GLU A 424 48.35 25.08 34.99
N GLU A 425 48.56 26.32 34.53
CA GLU A 425 47.46 27.23 34.16
C GLU A 425 46.54 26.64 33.07
N ILE A 426 47.09 25.97 32.04
CA ILE A 426 46.29 25.33 30.97
C ILE A 426 45.50 24.12 31.46
N ILE A 427 46.07 23.28 32.33
CA ILE A 427 45.42 22.06 32.84
C ILE A 427 44.16 22.38 33.66
N HIS A 428 44.01 23.62 34.12
CA HIS A 428 42.88 24.10 34.92
C HIS A 428 42.10 25.26 34.28
N GLU A 429 42.29 25.52 32.98
CA GLU A 429 41.59 26.58 32.24
C GLU A 429 40.59 26.00 31.23
N GLU A 430 39.31 26.26 31.45
CA GLU A 430 38.21 25.73 30.61
C GLU A 430 37.91 26.64 29.39
N ASP A 431 38.37 27.89 29.38
CA ASP A 431 38.24 28.78 28.22
C ASP A 431 39.27 28.42 27.15
N ALA A 432 38.82 27.74 26.09
CA ALA A 432 39.64 27.34 24.94
C ALA A 432 40.34 28.50 24.21
N GLY A 433 39.76 29.72 24.24
CA GLY A 433 40.37 30.93 23.71
C GLY A 433 41.53 31.41 24.58
N ARG A 434 41.41 31.26 25.91
CA ARG A 434 42.45 31.58 26.89
C ARG A 434 43.56 30.52 26.89
N VAL A 435 43.23 29.23 26.86
CA VAL A 435 44.18 28.13 26.59
C VAL A 435 44.97 28.41 25.31
N SER A 436 44.30 28.85 24.25
CA SER A 436 44.94 29.24 22.99
C SER A 436 45.89 30.46 23.11
N ILE A 437 45.76 31.30 24.13
CA ILE A 437 46.70 32.40 24.44
C ILE A 437 47.87 31.88 25.29
N LEU A 438 47.60 31.03 26.29
CA LEU A 438 48.62 30.40 27.14
C LEU A 438 49.55 29.48 26.33
N MET A 439 49.01 28.70 25.37
CA MET A 439 49.80 27.92 24.41
C MET A 439 50.74 28.79 23.55
N LEU A 440 50.26 29.94 23.06
CA LEU A 440 51.13 30.90 22.35
C LEU A 440 52.21 31.51 23.26
N ARG A 441 51.92 31.64 24.57
CA ARG A 441 52.86 32.12 25.58
C ARG A 441 53.96 31.09 25.81
N ILE A 442 53.60 29.81 25.97
CA ILE A 442 54.55 28.68 26.03
C ILE A 442 55.43 28.65 24.79
N ALA A 443 54.85 28.71 23.58
CA ALA A 443 55.61 28.70 22.34
C ALA A 443 56.58 29.90 22.24
N LYS A 444 56.17 31.09 22.68
CA LYS A 444 57.05 32.28 22.74
C LYS A 444 58.15 32.20 23.79
N GLU A 445 57.93 31.57 24.94
CA GLU A 445 59.00 31.38 25.93
C GLU A 445 59.95 30.24 25.53
N LYS A 446 59.44 29.10 25.00
CA LYS A 446 60.28 28.04 24.39
C LYS A 446 61.22 28.61 23.33
N ALA A 447 60.69 29.41 22.39
CA ALA A 447 61.47 30.02 21.31
C ALA A 447 62.51 31.08 21.77
N LYS A 448 62.51 31.50 23.04
CA LYS A 448 63.61 32.29 23.63
C LYS A 448 64.73 31.41 24.20
N VAL A 449 64.41 30.18 24.60
CA VAL A 449 65.35 29.22 25.20
C VAL A 449 66.06 28.39 24.12
N TYR A 450 65.37 28.09 23.01
CA TYR A 450 65.89 27.25 21.94
C TYR A 450 66.01 28.02 20.61
N GLY A 451 67.24 28.43 20.28
CA GLY A 451 67.53 29.05 18.99
C GLY A 451 67.73 28.01 17.88
N GLY A 452 66.72 27.80 17.02
CA GLY A 452 66.97 27.17 15.71
C GLY A 452 65.82 26.41 15.03
N ILE A 453 65.11 27.11 14.14
CA ILE A 453 64.54 26.60 12.87
C ILE A 453 63.39 25.57 12.94
N ALA A 454 63.39 24.57 13.81
CA ALA A 454 62.35 23.52 13.84
C ALA A 454 60.99 24.04 14.33
N GLU A 455 60.92 24.59 15.55
CA GLU A 455 59.69 25.13 16.17
C GLU A 455 59.07 26.28 15.33
N ALA A 456 59.88 26.98 14.54
CA ALA A 456 59.44 28.09 13.70
C ALA A 456 58.40 27.68 12.64
N ALA A 457 58.40 26.42 12.18
CA ALA A 457 57.44 25.93 11.20
C ALA A 457 56.04 25.76 11.81
N SER A 458 55.95 25.15 13.00
CA SER A 458 54.67 24.91 13.70
C SER A 458 54.07 26.21 14.20
N VAL A 459 54.89 27.10 14.78
CA VAL A 459 54.46 28.45 15.18
C VAL A 459 53.87 29.22 13.97
N LYS A 460 54.47 29.09 12.77
CA LYS A 460 53.95 29.70 11.54
C LYS A 460 52.65 29.05 11.04
N ARG A 461 52.47 27.73 11.20
CA ARG A 461 51.19 27.04 10.92
C ARG A 461 50.09 27.51 11.87
N ILE A 462 50.35 27.56 13.18
CA ILE A 462 49.41 28.05 14.20
C ILE A 462 49.05 29.53 13.97
N GLN A 463 50.03 30.38 13.64
CA GLN A 463 49.77 31.78 13.26
C GLN A 463 48.89 31.89 12.01
N THR A 464 49.10 31.03 11.01
CA THR A 464 48.27 31.00 9.78
C THR A 464 46.84 30.59 10.09
N MET A 465 46.64 29.56 10.92
CA MET A 465 45.30 29.14 11.37
C MET A 465 44.62 30.22 12.23
N LYS A 466 45.37 30.96 13.05
CA LYS A 466 44.82 32.11 13.79
C LYS A 466 44.44 33.27 12.88
N LEU A 467 45.23 33.60 11.85
CA LEU A 467 44.83 34.58 10.84
C LEU A 467 43.55 34.15 10.09
N GLN A 468 43.33 32.85 9.88
CA GLN A 468 42.07 32.32 9.34
C GLN A 468 40.91 32.48 10.34
N ILE A 469 41.11 32.13 11.62
CA ILE A 469 40.13 32.33 12.69
C ILE A 469 39.77 33.81 12.84
N ASP A 470 40.76 34.71 12.80
CA ASP A 470 40.56 36.14 12.91
C ASP A 470 39.79 36.68 11.69
N ALA A 471 40.13 36.23 10.48
CA ALA A 471 39.39 36.58 9.26
C ALA A 471 37.94 36.06 9.26
N TRP A 472 37.67 34.90 9.88
CA TRP A 472 36.29 34.48 10.18
C TRP A 472 35.65 35.37 11.23
N LYS A 473 36.33 35.67 12.35
CA LYS A 473 35.81 36.48 13.47
C LYS A 473 35.46 37.91 13.03
N THR A 474 36.31 38.58 12.26
CA THR A 474 36.06 39.91 11.64
C THR A 474 34.99 39.90 10.55
N GLY A 475 34.66 38.73 9.98
CA GLY A 475 33.76 38.63 8.82
C GLY A 475 34.43 38.95 7.48
N SER A 476 35.77 38.95 7.43
CA SER A 476 36.55 39.08 6.18
C SER A 476 36.48 37.85 5.27
N VAL A 477 35.95 36.73 5.78
CA VAL A 477 35.57 35.53 5.02
C VAL A 477 34.08 35.27 5.23
N SER A 478 33.37 34.92 4.16
CA SER A 478 31.95 34.59 4.17
C SER A 478 31.69 33.11 3.85
N SER A 479 30.56 32.61 4.33
CA SER A 479 29.95 31.35 3.90
C SER A 479 29.47 31.50 2.44
N SER A 480 29.85 30.57 1.57
CA SER A 480 29.34 30.46 0.19
C SER A 480 27.94 29.82 0.11
N ASP A 481 27.54 29.12 1.17
CA ASP A 481 26.57 28.04 1.07
C ASP A 481 25.15 28.53 1.38
N LEU A 482 24.62 29.32 0.44
CA LEU A 482 23.23 29.75 0.39
C LEU A 482 22.27 28.57 0.58
N LEU A 483 21.15 28.83 1.26
CA LEU A 483 20.08 27.85 1.47
C LEU A 483 19.54 27.32 0.13
N ASN A 484 19.40 25.99 0.01
CA ASN A 484 18.92 25.31 -1.19
C ASN A 484 17.46 24.87 -1.02
N PHE A 485 16.53 25.59 -1.66
CA PHE A 485 15.08 25.32 -1.61
C PHE A 485 14.65 23.99 -2.26
N GLY A 486 15.53 23.37 -3.05
CA GLY A 486 15.36 22.01 -3.57
C GLY A 486 15.66 20.92 -2.54
N SER A 487 16.49 21.17 -1.53
CA SER A 487 16.89 20.17 -0.53
C SER A 487 15.74 19.85 0.44
N PRO A 488 15.26 18.59 0.51
CA PRO A 488 14.18 18.23 1.45
C PRO A 488 14.58 18.40 2.91
N ALA A 489 15.86 18.17 3.25
CA ALA A 489 16.38 18.29 4.60
C ALA A 489 16.48 19.75 5.06
N GLN A 490 17.12 20.63 4.28
CA GLN A 490 17.24 22.06 4.61
C GLN A 490 15.87 22.76 4.63
N MET A 491 14.91 22.28 3.84
CA MET A 491 13.52 22.79 3.91
C MET A 491 12.74 22.24 5.09
N ASN A 492 12.99 21.00 5.54
CA ASN A 492 12.38 20.47 6.77
C ASN A 492 12.87 21.30 7.97
N GLU A 493 14.18 21.50 8.08
CA GLU A 493 14.83 22.33 9.11
C GLU A 493 14.28 23.77 9.12
N LEU A 494 14.28 24.48 7.99
CA LEU A 494 13.71 25.83 7.88
C LEU A 494 12.20 25.90 8.21
N ILE A 495 11.42 24.85 7.94
CA ILE A 495 9.97 24.86 8.15
C ILE A 495 9.60 24.61 9.62
N TYR A 496 10.25 23.64 10.27
CA TYR A 496 9.83 23.13 11.58
C TYR A 496 10.73 23.57 12.77
N SER A 497 11.84 24.29 12.57
CA SER A 497 12.69 24.76 13.70
C SER A 497 12.30 26.15 14.24
N ASP A 498 12.63 26.40 15.51
CA ASP A 498 12.45 27.70 16.22
C ASP A 498 13.24 28.86 15.56
N GLU A 499 14.37 28.56 14.94
CA GLU A 499 15.17 29.52 14.19
C GLU A 499 14.50 29.89 12.85
N GLY A 500 13.82 28.92 12.25
CA GLY A 500 13.09 28.99 10.99
C GLY A 500 11.67 29.54 11.14
N PHE A 501 10.71 28.91 10.46
CA PHE A 501 9.30 29.30 10.47
C PHE A 501 8.52 28.80 11.69
N ASN A 502 9.00 27.78 12.38
CA ASN A 502 8.34 27.13 13.51
C ASN A 502 6.85 26.83 13.22
N PHE A 503 6.59 26.19 12.07
CA PHE A 503 5.26 25.68 11.76
C PHE A 503 5.04 24.34 12.47
N ASP A 504 3.82 24.10 12.96
CA ASP A 504 3.45 22.81 13.54
C ASP A 504 3.62 21.67 12.51
N TYR A 505 4.00 20.49 13.00
CA TYR A 505 3.99 19.28 12.19
C TYR A 505 2.54 18.95 11.77
N PRO A 506 2.23 18.83 10.47
CA PRO A 506 0.89 18.48 10.04
C PRO A 506 0.58 17.04 10.45
N GLU A 507 -0.46 16.86 11.24
CA GLU A 507 -0.99 15.56 11.64
C GLU A 507 -1.65 14.85 10.45
N ASP A 508 -1.43 13.55 10.30
CA ASP A 508 -2.16 12.73 9.34
C ASP A 508 -3.64 12.61 9.75
N PRO A 509 -4.63 13.08 8.94
CA PRO A 509 -6.04 13.06 9.32
C PRO A 509 -6.71 11.66 9.37
N ILE A 510 -5.92 10.59 9.20
CA ILE A 510 -6.32 9.18 9.16
C ILE A 510 -5.53 8.35 10.18
N THR A 511 -4.25 8.66 10.45
CA THR A 511 -3.41 7.91 11.41
C THR A 511 -3.09 8.66 12.72
N GLY A 512 -3.29 9.97 12.80
CA GLY A 512 -2.88 10.79 13.95
C GLY A 512 -1.36 10.97 14.09
N GLU A 513 -0.58 10.50 13.11
CA GLU A 513 0.87 10.61 13.14
C GLU A 513 1.33 11.98 12.64
N LEU A 514 2.21 12.64 13.39
CA LEU A 514 2.82 13.91 12.99
C LEU A 514 3.77 13.70 11.79
N LYS A 515 3.36 14.20 10.61
CA LYS A 515 4.12 14.03 9.37
C LYS A 515 5.23 15.05 9.22
N SER A 516 6.43 14.68 9.68
CA SER A 516 7.66 15.35 9.26
C SER A 516 7.92 15.09 7.77
N GLY A 517 7.97 16.16 6.97
CA GLY A 517 8.16 16.04 5.52
C GLY A 517 8.01 17.36 4.78
N THR A 518 8.43 17.38 3.50
CA THR A 518 8.24 18.54 2.61
C THR A 518 7.64 18.17 1.24
N GLY A 519 6.85 17.08 1.18
CA GLY A 519 6.05 16.72 0.00
C GLY A 519 4.91 17.72 -0.25
N LYS A 520 4.40 17.82 -1.50
CA LYS A 520 3.28 18.73 -1.84
C LYS A 520 2.02 18.39 -1.01
N ASP A 521 1.77 17.10 -0.85
CA ASP A 521 0.74 16.53 0.01
C ASP A 521 0.88 17.01 1.45
N VAL A 522 2.06 16.88 2.06
CA VAL A 522 2.34 17.29 3.45
C VAL A 522 2.22 18.81 3.62
N LEU A 523 2.86 19.60 2.75
CA LEU A 523 2.90 21.06 2.87
C LEU A 523 1.52 21.72 2.66
N ASN A 524 0.60 21.07 1.94
CA ASN A 524 -0.78 21.57 1.75
C ASN A 524 -1.64 21.54 3.04
N TYR A 525 -1.22 20.83 4.10
CA TYR A 525 -1.93 20.82 5.38
C TYR A 525 -1.53 21.97 6.31
N ILE A 526 -0.34 22.54 6.14
CA ILE A 526 0.26 23.54 7.03
C ILE A 526 -0.38 24.93 6.82
N ALA A 527 -0.71 25.62 7.91
CA ALA A 527 -1.43 26.91 7.91
C ALA A 527 -0.51 28.14 7.69
N ASP A 528 0.27 28.16 6.61
CA ASP A 528 1.22 29.25 6.31
C ASP A 528 0.54 30.59 5.98
N ARG A 529 0.69 31.58 6.86
CA ARG A 529 0.25 32.98 6.67
C ARG A 529 1.29 33.90 6.03
N SER A 530 2.51 33.41 5.80
CA SER A 530 3.62 34.17 5.19
C SER A 530 3.68 34.03 3.66
N GLY A 531 2.98 33.04 3.09
CA GLY A 531 3.00 32.71 1.67
C GLY A 531 4.31 32.04 1.22
N PHE A 532 5.18 31.65 2.14
CA PHE A 532 6.42 30.93 1.84
C PHE A 532 6.17 29.58 1.17
N LEU A 533 5.22 28.77 1.67
CA LEU A 533 4.95 27.43 1.16
C LEU A 533 4.38 27.45 -0.26
N ASP A 534 3.45 28.36 -0.55
CA ASP A 534 2.95 28.54 -1.92
C ASP A 534 4.06 28.99 -2.88
N ASN A 535 4.95 29.89 -2.43
CA ASN A 535 6.09 30.30 -3.25
C ASN A 535 7.11 29.15 -3.43
N LEU A 536 7.30 28.28 -2.44
CA LEU A 536 8.21 27.12 -2.47
C LEU A 536 7.66 26.00 -3.38
N LEU A 537 6.36 25.74 -3.33
CA LEU A 537 5.67 24.79 -4.19
C LEU A 537 5.69 25.25 -5.66
N ALA A 538 5.54 26.55 -5.92
CA ALA A 538 5.72 27.11 -7.25
C ALA A 538 7.17 27.00 -7.74
N TYR A 539 8.16 27.38 -6.91
CA TYR A 539 9.59 27.22 -7.23
C TYR A 539 9.94 25.77 -7.60
N ARG A 540 9.59 24.80 -6.75
CA ARG A 540 9.88 23.37 -6.98
C ARG A 540 9.17 22.81 -8.22
N GLN A 541 7.98 23.32 -8.57
CA GLN A 541 7.32 22.96 -9.83
C GLN A 541 8.05 23.55 -11.05
N LEU A 542 8.48 24.81 -11.01
CA LEU A 542 9.28 25.41 -12.08
C LEU A 542 10.61 24.68 -12.29
N THR A 543 11.36 24.39 -11.21
CA THR A 543 12.61 23.62 -11.28
C THR A 543 12.38 22.23 -11.87
N LYS A 544 11.25 21.57 -11.55
CA LYS A 544 10.87 20.29 -12.17
C LYS A 544 10.51 20.45 -13.65
N ILE A 545 9.78 21.50 -14.04
CA ILE A 545 9.46 21.78 -15.46
C ILE A 545 10.74 21.99 -16.27
N LEU A 546 11.66 22.82 -15.78
CA LEU A 546 12.93 23.08 -16.43
C LEU A 546 13.76 21.79 -16.60
N SER A 547 14.00 21.05 -15.52
CA SER A 547 14.89 19.88 -15.54
C SER A 547 14.28 18.63 -16.18
N THR A 548 13.01 18.32 -15.88
CA THR A 548 12.36 17.07 -16.30
C THR A 548 11.78 17.17 -17.71
N TYR A 549 11.36 18.36 -18.14
CA TYR A 549 10.74 18.57 -19.45
C TYR A 549 11.64 19.39 -20.36
N LEU A 550 11.83 20.71 -20.14
CA LEU A 550 12.51 21.57 -21.12
C LEU A 550 13.94 21.10 -21.47
N ILE A 551 14.82 20.96 -20.47
CA ILE A 551 16.20 20.47 -20.65
C ILE A 551 16.18 19.01 -21.12
N SER A 552 15.39 18.15 -20.47
CA SER A 552 15.36 16.71 -20.81
C SER A 552 14.74 16.38 -22.17
N ILE A 553 13.97 17.29 -22.77
CA ILE A 553 13.49 17.23 -24.15
C ILE A 553 14.59 17.73 -25.08
N ARG A 554 15.12 18.95 -24.87
CA ARG A 554 16.21 19.53 -25.68
C ARG A 554 17.38 18.57 -25.84
N ASP A 555 17.85 17.98 -24.73
CA ASP A 555 19.01 17.09 -24.69
C ASP A 555 18.75 15.71 -25.31
N LYS A 556 17.52 15.42 -25.76
CA LYS A 556 17.10 14.18 -26.45
C LYS A 556 16.48 14.44 -27.83
N VAL A 557 16.62 15.65 -28.38
CA VAL A 557 16.20 15.91 -29.76
C VAL A 557 17.21 15.27 -30.72
N GLY A 558 16.72 14.41 -31.61
CA GLY A 558 17.48 13.72 -32.63
C GLY A 558 18.12 14.65 -33.67
N LYS A 559 18.95 14.05 -34.53
CA LYS A 559 19.63 14.73 -35.64
C LYS A 559 18.63 15.33 -36.65
N ASP A 560 17.49 14.68 -36.82
CA ASP A 560 16.35 15.07 -37.66
C ASP A 560 15.53 16.25 -37.09
N GLY A 561 15.79 16.65 -35.84
CA GLY A 561 15.04 17.71 -35.15
C GLY A 561 13.80 17.24 -34.40
N ARG A 562 13.58 15.94 -34.26
CA ARG A 562 12.44 15.37 -33.55
C ARG A 562 12.82 14.81 -32.19
N ILE A 563 11.84 14.56 -31.33
CA ILE A 563 12.01 13.76 -30.13
C ILE A 563 11.24 12.45 -30.25
N HIS A 564 11.94 11.37 -29.92
CA HIS A 564 11.44 10.01 -29.95
C HIS A 564 11.30 9.54 -28.49
N THR A 565 10.20 8.88 -28.18
CA THR A 565 9.97 8.23 -26.88
C THR A 565 9.97 6.72 -27.07
N SER A 566 10.09 5.92 -26.01
CA SER A 566 9.81 4.48 -26.06
C SER A 566 8.53 4.17 -25.30
N PHE A 567 7.49 3.69 -26.00
CA PHE A 567 6.25 3.19 -25.42
C PHE A 567 6.46 1.78 -24.86
N ASN A 568 6.06 1.57 -23.60
CA ASN A 568 6.30 0.34 -22.88
C ASN A 568 4.96 -0.36 -22.61
N GLN A 569 4.61 -1.30 -23.49
CA GLN A 569 3.41 -2.15 -23.35
C GLN A 569 3.47 -3.10 -22.12
N HIS A 570 4.65 -3.25 -21.50
CA HIS A 570 4.93 -4.27 -20.48
C HIS A 570 5.07 -3.75 -19.04
N ILE A 571 4.96 -2.43 -18.80
CA ILE A 571 5.28 -1.84 -17.47
C ILE A 571 4.06 -1.68 -16.56
N ALA A 572 2.90 -1.30 -17.10
CA ALA A 572 1.71 -1.05 -16.26
C ALA A 572 0.86 -2.32 -16.10
N LYS A 573 0.66 -2.76 -14.85
CA LYS A 573 -0.18 -3.93 -14.52
C LYS A 573 -1.64 -3.81 -15.00
N THR A 574 -2.14 -2.60 -15.18
CA THR A 574 -3.49 -2.34 -15.70
C THR A 574 -3.62 -2.56 -17.21
N GLY A 575 -2.51 -2.70 -17.95
CA GLY A 575 -2.52 -2.76 -19.42
C GLY A 575 -2.43 -1.41 -20.13
N ARG A 576 -2.36 -0.30 -19.40
CA ARG A 576 -2.08 1.03 -19.98
C ARG A 576 -0.67 1.10 -20.56
N LEU A 577 -0.49 1.86 -21.65
CA LEU A 577 0.85 2.24 -22.09
C LEU A 577 1.52 3.15 -21.05
N SER A 578 2.81 2.96 -20.83
CA SER A 578 3.68 3.99 -20.26
C SER A 578 4.72 4.41 -21.31
N SER A 579 5.50 5.46 -21.06
CA SER A 579 6.55 5.89 -21.99
C SER A 579 7.84 6.25 -21.25
N SER A 580 8.98 6.20 -21.94
CA SER A 580 10.30 6.44 -21.37
C SER A 580 11.23 7.14 -22.36
N LYS A 581 12.31 7.75 -21.84
CA LYS A 581 13.43 8.31 -22.62
C LYS A 581 13.09 9.36 -23.72
N PRO A 582 12.26 10.38 -23.49
CA PRO A 582 11.64 10.79 -22.22
C PRO A 582 10.21 10.25 -22.06
N ASN A 583 9.66 10.33 -20.85
CA ASN A 583 8.28 9.94 -20.60
C ASN A 583 7.31 11.08 -21.03
N LEU A 584 6.76 10.98 -22.23
CA LEU A 584 5.76 11.92 -22.79
C LEU A 584 4.32 11.65 -22.30
N GLN A 585 4.04 10.44 -21.82
CA GLN A 585 2.78 10.07 -21.14
C GLN A 585 2.60 10.80 -19.79
N ASN A 586 3.66 11.33 -19.18
CA ASN A 586 3.56 12.16 -17.96
C ASN A 586 2.98 13.55 -18.28
N GLN A 587 1.65 13.70 -18.19
CA GLN A 587 1.04 15.02 -18.21
C GLN A 587 1.53 15.89 -17.04
N ILE A 588 1.92 17.14 -17.33
CA ILE A 588 2.28 18.10 -16.28
C ILE A 588 1.01 18.47 -15.51
N THR A 589 1.03 18.22 -14.19
CA THR A 589 -0.16 18.34 -13.34
C THR A 589 -0.72 19.76 -13.34
N ARG A 590 -2.06 19.89 -13.47
CA ARG A 590 -2.78 21.16 -13.31
C ARG A 590 -2.41 21.82 -11.98
N THR A 591 -2.33 23.15 -11.99
CA THR A 591 -1.70 23.93 -10.91
C THR A 591 -2.44 25.25 -10.70
N LYS A 592 -2.43 25.77 -9.46
CA LYS A 592 -3.04 27.08 -9.13
C LYS A 592 -2.07 28.26 -9.34
N TYR A 593 -0.84 27.99 -9.78
CA TYR A 593 0.21 28.99 -9.91
C TYR A 593 0.37 29.41 -11.38
N GLU A 594 -0.12 30.58 -11.74
CA GLU A 594 -0.07 31.15 -13.11
C GLU A 594 1.33 31.12 -13.74
N ILE A 595 2.39 31.37 -12.95
CA ILE A 595 3.79 31.30 -13.40
C ILE A 595 4.21 29.88 -13.81
N VAL A 596 3.67 28.86 -13.14
CA VAL A 596 3.91 27.44 -13.48
C VAL A 596 3.09 27.07 -14.71
N GLU A 597 1.84 27.52 -14.81
CA GLU A 597 0.98 27.32 -16.00
C GLU A 597 1.60 27.91 -17.27
N LYS A 598 2.20 29.10 -17.19
CA LYS A 598 2.99 29.68 -18.29
C LYS A 598 4.17 28.79 -18.69
N ALA A 599 4.90 28.22 -17.72
CA ALA A 599 5.98 27.28 -18.02
C ALA A 599 5.49 25.95 -18.63
N VAL A 600 4.28 25.47 -18.28
CA VAL A 600 3.62 24.34 -18.97
C VAL A 600 3.28 24.70 -20.41
N GLY A 601 2.76 25.91 -20.64
CA GLY A 601 2.52 26.46 -21.98
C GLY A 601 3.77 26.47 -22.84
N ARG A 602 4.92 26.86 -22.28
CA ARG A 602 6.22 26.78 -22.98
C ARG A 602 6.63 25.35 -23.33
N VAL A 603 6.44 24.37 -22.43
CA VAL A 603 6.73 22.96 -22.74
C VAL A 603 5.92 22.51 -23.94
N LYS A 604 4.59 22.74 -23.94
CA LYS A 604 3.74 22.40 -25.09
C LYS A 604 4.07 23.18 -26.36
N GLY A 605 4.40 24.47 -26.25
CA GLY A 605 4.79 25.33 -27.38
C GLY A 605 6.09 24.90 -28.08
N SER A 606 6.95 24.15 -27.38
CA SER A 606 8.19 23.61 -27.96
C SER A 606 7.94 22.49 -29.00
N PHE A 607 6.79 21.83 -28.96
CA PHE A 607 6.40 20.80 -29.94
C PHE A 607 5.70 21.47 -31.13
N SER A 608 6.43 21.61 -32.23
CA SER A 608 5.98 22.29 -33.44
C SER A 608 5.34 21.34 -34.46
N VAL A 609 4.86 21.89 -35.57
CA VAL A 609 4.18 21.15 -36.65
C VAL A 609 5.02 21.23 -37.94
N PRO A 610 5.22 20.12 -38.68
CA PRO A 610 5.86 20.15 -39.99
C PRO A 610 5.10 21.05 -40.98
N PHE A 611 5.84 21.65 -41.93
CA PHE A 611 5.24 22.49 -42.97
C PHE A 611 4.20 21.70 -43.80
N GLY A 612 3.08 22.35 -44.12
CA GLY A 612 1.96 21.74 -44.87
C GLY A 612 1.13 20.73 -44.09
N HIS A 613 1.34 20.59 -42.77
CA HIS A 613 0.60 19.69 -41.90
C HIS A 613 -0.10 20.46 -40.78
N THR A 614 -1.15 19.83 -40.25
CA THR A 614 -1.83 20.13 -39.00
C THR A 614 -1.50 19.04 -37.97
N LEU A 615 -1.15 19.43 -36.75
CA LEU A 615 -1.14 18.53 -35.60
C LEU A 615 -2.60 18.29 -35.18
N LEU A 616 -3.03 17.04 -35.19
CA LEU A 616 -4.35 16.60 -34.76
C LEU A 616 -4.23 15.72 -33.51
N GLN A 617 -5.01 16.02 -32.48
CA GLN A 617 -5.19 15.18 -31.30
C GLN A 617 -6.66 14.71 -31.26
N ALA A 618 -6.88 13.39 -31.21
CA ALA A 618 -8.18 12.76 -31.00
C ALA A 618 -8.21 12.16 -29.59
N ASP A 619 -9.21 12.49 -28.76
CA ASP A 619 -9.32 12.06 -27.35
C ASP A 619 -10.71 11.47 -27.07
N TYR A 620 -10.78 10.36 -26.33
CA TYR A 620 -12.06 9.73 -26.00
C TYR A 620 -12.83 10.49 -24.92
N SER A 621 -13.95 11.11 -25.31
CA SER A 621 -14.81 11.95 -24.45
C SER A 621 -15.29 11.20 -23.20
N GLN A 622 -14.59 11.41 -22.09
CA GLN A 622 -14.88 10.80 -20.78
C GLN A 622 -14.81 9.26 -20.76
N ALA A 623 -13.81 8.67 -21.44
CA ALA A 623 -13.65 7.21 -21.60
C ALA A 623 -13.91 6.38 -20.33
N GLU A 624 -13.20 6.67 -19.23
CA GLU A 624 -13.37 5.95 -17.96
C GLU A 624 -14.82 6.03 -17.42
N LEU A 625 -15.54 7.14 -17.60
CA LEU A 625 -16.91 7.31 -17.08
C LEU A 625 -17.97 6.59 -17.94
N ARG A 626 -17.81 6.60 -19.27
CA ARG A 626 -18.62 5.75 -20.17
C ARG A 626 -18.43 4.27 -19.85
N LEU A 627 -17.19 3.86 -19.56
CA LEU A 627 -16.87 2.50 -19.13
C LEU A 627 -17.41 2.18 -17.73
N ILE A 628 -17.40 3.11 -16.78
CA ILE A 628 -18.06 2.93 -15.48
C ILE A 628 -19.57 2.73 -15.65
N ALA A 629 -20.23 3.51 -16.50
CA ALA A 629 -21.65 3.34 -16.81
C ALA A 629 -21.93 1.95 -17.41
N HIS A 630 -21.14 1.51 -18.39
CA HIS A 630 -21.23 0.16 -18.97
C HIS A 630 -20.96 -0.97 -17.94
N TYR A 631 -19.95 -0.84 -17.09
CA TYR A 631 -19.60 -1.88 -16.11
C TYR A 631 -20.56 -1.96 -14.92
N SER A 632 -21.20 -0.84 -14.54
CA SER A 632 -22.22 -0.78 -13.49
C SER A 632 -23.63 -1.06 -13.98
N GLN A 633 -23.89 -0.87 -15.28
CA GLN A 633 -25.24 -0.85 -15.87
C GLN A 633 -26.17 0.12 -15.14
N ASP A 634 -25.63 1.20 -14.56
CA ASP A 634 -26.42 2.18 -13.82
C ASP A 634 -27.36 2.94 -14.77
N LYS A 635 -28.66 2.80 -14.55
CA LYS A 635 -29.69 3.32 -15.46
C LYS A 635 -29.59 4.83 -15.67
N GLN A 636 -29.20 5.59 -14.65
CA GLN A 636 -29.11 7.04 -14.78
C GLN A 636 -27.82 7.44 -15.51
N MET A 637 -26.67 6.85 -15.20
CA MET A 637 -25.44 7.06 -15.98
C MET A 637 -25.64 6.69 -17.45
N MET A 638 -26.26 5.54 -17.71
CA MET A 638 -26.55 5.01 -19.04
C MET A 638 -27.45 5.96 -19.84
N GLN A 639 -28.60 6.36 -19.29
CA GLN A 639 -29.53 7.27 -19.99
C GLN A 639 -28.88 8.64 -20.27
N THR A 640 -28.08 9.17 -19.33
CA THR A 640 -27.39 10.45 -19.50
C THR A 640 -26.50 10.47 -20.76
N TYR A 641 -25.75 9.39 -21.00
CA TYR A 641 -24.91 9.29 -22.20
C TYR A 641 -25.69 8.92 -23.49
N LEU A 642 -26.84 8.26 -23.38
CA LEU A 642 -27.75 8.02 -24.52
C LEU A 642 -28.48 9.29 -24.97
N ASP A 643 -28.74 10.22 -24.06
CA ASP A 643 -29.33 11.54 -24.34
C ASP A 643 -28.28 12.60 -24.78
N ASP A 644 -27.02 12.20 -25.00
CA ASP A 644 -25.82 13.04 -25.24
C ASP A 644 -25.63 14.19 -24.22
N GLN A 645 -25.89 13.92 -22.94
CA GLN A 645 -25.70 14.87 -21.84
C GLN A 645 -24.37 14.66 -21.12
N ASP A 646 -23.78 15.73 -20.57
CA ASP A 646 -22.58 15.66 -19.72
C ASP A 646 -22.94 15.11 -18.34
N LEU A 647 -22.43 13.92 -18.01
CA LEU A 647 -22.57 13.31 -16.69
C LEU A 647 -22.05 14.23 -15.57
N HIS A 648 -20.96 14.99 -15.82
CA HIS A 648 -20.45 15.95 -14.84
C HIS A 648 -21.39 17.14 -14.61
N GLU A 649 -22.15 17.60 -15.62
CA GLU A 649 -23.22 18.59 -15.41
C GLU A 649 -24.34 18.01 -14.56
N LEU A 650 -24.79 16.77 -14.85
CA LEU A 650 -25.86 16.12 -14.10
C LEU A 650 -25.48 15.89 -12.63
N THR A 651 -24.29 15.34 -12.37
CA THR A 651 -23.78 15.17 -11.00
C THR A 651 -23.71 16.52 -10.28
N ALA A 652 -23.12 17.54 -10.91
CA ALA A 652 -22.90 18.83 -10.26
C ALA A 652 -24.19 19.64 -10.05
N ALA A 653 -25.17 19.53 -10.95
CA ALA A 653 -26.51 20.05 -10.76
C ALA A 653 -27.18 19.38 -9.55
N ASN A 654 -27.13 18.05 -9.46
CA ASN A 654 -27.71 17.31 -8.34
C ASN A 654 -27.03 17.64 -7.00
N VAL A 655 -25.69 17.70 -6.95
CA VAL A 655 -24.88 18.09 -5.77
C VAL A 655 -25.12 19.55 -5.33
N LYS A 656 -25.65 20.41 -6.22
CA LYS A 656 -26.16 21.75 -5.87
C LYS A 656 -27.68 21.82 -5.61
N GLY A 657 -28.42 20.72 -5.72
CA GLY A 657 -29.88 20.69 -5.59
C GLY A 657 -30.63 21.38 -6.74
N LEU A 658 -30.01 21.47 -7.91
CA LEU A 658 -30.54 22.16 -9.10
C LEU A 658 -31.02 21.16 -10.15
N SER A 659 -32.04 21.56 -10.93
CA SER A 659 -32.39 20.88 -12.18
C SER A 659 -31.39 21.23 -13.28
N LEU A 660 -31.19 20.34 -14.25
CA LEU A 660 -30.24 20.55 -15.36
C LEU A 660 -30.57 21.80 -16.20
N SER A 661 -31.85 22.21 -16.25
CA SER A 661 -32.28 23.49 -16.84
C SER A 661 -31.66 24.69 -16.11
N LYS A 662 -31.92 24.83 -14.80
CA LYS A 662 -31.36 25.89 -13.94
C LYS A 662 -29.84 25.86 -13.88
N TRP A 663 -29.25 24.68 -13.99
CA TRP A 663 -27.80 24.53 -14.09
C TRP A 663 -27.23 25.17 -15.37
N LYS A 664 -27.91 25.00 -16.52
CA LYS A 664 -27.50 25.62 -17.79
C LYS A 664 -27.68 27.14 -17.80
N GLU A 665 -28.52 27.69 -16.91
CA GLU A 665 -28.74 29.14 -16.69
C GLU A 665 -27.62 29.83 -15.85
N LEU A 666 -26.77 29.09 -15.14
CA LEU A 666 -25.64 29.64 -14.35
C LEU A 666 -24.55 30.28 -15.24
N ASP A 667 -23.70 31.14 -14.70
CA ASP A 667 -22.55 31.67 -15.45
C ASP A 667 -21.40 30.65 -15.59
N ASP A 668 -20.51 30.85 -16.58
CA ASP A 668 -19.45 29.89 -16.88
C ASP A 668 -18.38 29.77 -15.78
N LYS A 669 -18.20 30.79 -14.95
CA LYS A 669 -17.30 30.74 -13.79
C LYS A 669 -17.94 29.91 -12.68
N GLU A 670 -19.21 30.15 -12.34
CA GLU A 670 -19.96 29.34 -11.38
C GLU A 670 -20.06 27.88 -11.83
N LYS A 671 -20.34 27.61 -13.12
CA LYS A 671 -20.32 26.26 -13.71
C LYS A 671 -18.94 25.61 -13.58
N LYS A 672 -17.87 26.35 -13.83
CA LYS A 672 -16.48 25.84 -13.76
C LYS A 672 -16.05 25.52 -12.33
N GLU A 673 -16.41 26.36 -11.36
CA GLU A 673 -16.20 26.09 -9.93
C GLU A 673 -17.08 24.93 -9.43
N SER A 674 -18.29 24.77 -9.98
CA SER A 674 -19.26 23.76 -9.52
C SER A 674 -19.08 22.36 -10.16
N ARG A 675 -18.76 22.25 -11.47
CA ARG A 675 -18.38 20.96 -12.11
C ARG A 675 -17.15 20.33 -11.41
N PHE A 676 -16.30 21.17 -10.84
CA PHE A 676 -15.04 20.83 -10.19
C PHE A 676 -15.22 20.23 -8.79
N GLU A 677 -16.24 20.64 -8.03
CA GLU A 677 -16.61 20.01 -6.75
C GLU A 677 -17.14 18.58 -6.94
N ALA A 678 -17.97 18.36 -7.95
CA ALA A 678 -18.68 17.09 -8.18
C ALA A 678 -17.80 15.92 -8.66
N LYS A 679 -16.50 16.15 -8.89
CA LYS A 679 -15.59 15.19 -9.53
C LYS A 679 -14.96 14.16 -8.55
N SER A 680 -15.55 13.93 -7.36
CA SER A 680 -14.77 13.40 -6.21
C SER A 680 -15.49 12.54 -5.13
N GLU A 681 -16.71 12.03 -5.33
CA GLU A 681 -17.61 11.61 -4.22
C GLU A 681 -17.93 10.08 -4.14
N ASN A 682 -17.58 9.38 -3.02
CA ASN A 682 -17.63 7.89 -2.73
C ASN A 682 -17.39 7.64 -1.18
N PHE A 683 -17.98 6.80 -0.26
CA PHE A 683 -19.08 5.77 -0.07
C PHE A 683 -19.67 5.68 1.41
N GLY A 684 -20.90 5.11 1.63
CA GLY A 684 -21.83 5.21 2.83
C GLY A 684 -21.81 4.28 4.11
N LEU A 685 -22.98 4.09 4.80
CA LEU A 685 -23.22 4.00 6.31
C LEU A 685 -24.32 2.99 6.86
N CYS A 686 -24.52 2.76 8.21
CA CYS A 686 -25.07 1.44 8.70
C CYS A 686 -25.99 1.06 9.97
N LEU A 687 -26.19 1.73 11.14
CA LEU A 687 -26.81 1.10 12.39
C LEU A 687 -28.29 1.49 12.72
N SER A 688 -29.01 1.03 13.79
CA SER A 688 -30.47 1.33 14.04
C SER A 688 -30.87 2.03 15.38
N GLU A 689 -32.01 2.73 15.43
CA GLU A 689 -32.32 3.76 16.47
C GLU A 689 -32.48 3.30 17.94
N GLU A 690 -32.89 2.06 18.21
CA GLU A 690 -33.05 1.53 19.59
C GLU A 690 -31.76 0.94 20.16
N THR A 691 -30.65 0.97 19.40
CA THR A 691 -29.38 0.40 19.81
C THR A 691 -28.77 1.19 20.96
N ALA A 692 -28.54 0.57 22.10
CA ALA A 692 -27.94 1.18 23.28
C ALA A 692 -26.40 1.24 23.14
N VAL A 693 -25.79 2.40 23.41
CA VAL A 693 -24.35 2.65 23.25
C VAL A 693 -23.73 3.04 24.59
N ILE A 694 -22.55 2.50 24.88
CA ILE A 694 -21.80 2.81 26.10
C ILE A 694 -21.09 4.16 25.94
N THR A 695 -21.60 5.20 26.62
CA THR A 695 -20.99 6.55 26.67
C THR A 695 -20.38 6.88 28.04
N ASP A 696 -19.58 7.94 28.11
CA ASP A 696 -19.04 8.50 29.36
C ASP A 696 -20.11 9.19 30.23
N ARG A 697 -21.33 9.36 29.71
CA ARG A 697 -22.54 9.73 30.47
C ARG A 697 -23.39 8.51 30.88
N GLY A 698 -22.89 7.29 30.64
CA GLY A 698 -23.58 6.02 30.87
C GLY A 698 -24.09 5.36 29.57
N THR A 699 -24.84 4.27 29.69
CA THR A 699 -25.48 3.63 28.52
C THR A 699 -26.72 4.43 28.11
N ILE A 700 -26.75 4.96 26.88
CA ILE A 700 -27.88 5.72 26.30
C ILE A 700 -28.21 5.20 24.89
N LEU A 701 -29.35 5.61 24.31
CA LEU A 701 -29.70 5.14 22.95
C LEU A 701 -28.85 5.85 21.89
N ILE A 702 -28.51 5.18 20.79
CA ILE A 702 -27.69 5.74 19.70
C ILE A 702 -28.29 7.03 19.09
N LYS A 703 -29.62 7.19 19.17
CA LYS A 703 -30.35 8.39 18.74
C LYS A 703 -30.25 9.58 19.72
N GLU A 704 -29.69 9.35 20.92
CA GLU A 704 -29.50 10.32 22.01
C GLU A 704 -28.02 10.67 22.24
N VAL A 705 -27.11 9.90 21.64
CA VAL A 705 -25.67 10.22 21.54
C VAL A 705 -25.50 11.48 20.69
N VAL A 706 -24.66 12.40 21.15
CA VAL A 706 -24.35 13.66 20.49
C VAL A 706 -22.84 13.83 20.26
N VAL A 707 -22.48 14.73 19.35
CA VAL A 707 -21.08 15.09 19.11
C VAL A 707 -20.47 15.68 20.39
N GLY A 708 -19.32 15.15 20.79
CA GLY A 708 -18.65 15.48 22.06
C GLY A 708 -18.92 14.50 23.22
N ASP A 709 -19.89 13.59 23.09
CA ASP A 709 -19.94 12.40 23.96
C ASP A 709 -18.72 11.52 23.69
N LYS A 710 -18.24 10.79 24.70
CA LYS A 710 -17.20 9.78 24.50
C LYS A 710 -17.82 8.40 24.55
N VAL A 711 -17.39 7.50 23.68
CA VAL A 711 -17.82 6.11 23.63
C VAL A 711 -16.67 5.14 23.87
N LEU A 712 -16.99 3.98 24.43
CA LEU A 712 -16.03 2.91 24.66
C LEU A 712 -15.76 2.14 23.36
N THR A 713 -14.50 2.05 22.94
CA THR A 713 -14.09 1.40 21.69
C THR A 713 -13.76 -0.08 21.84
N HIS A 714 -13.56 -0.80 20.72
CA HIS A 714 -13.18 -2.22 20.74
C HIS A 714 -11.76 -2.49 21.28
N LYS A 715 -10.95 -1.45 21.52
CA LYS A 715 -9.66 -1.53 22.23
C LYS A 715 -9.75 -1.16 23.72
N GLY A 716 -10.93 -0.82 24.23
CA GLY A 716 -11.14 -0.43 25.62
C GLY A 716 -10.80 1.03 25.93
N ASN A 717 -10.59 1.86 24.91
CA ASN A 717 -10.32 3.29 25.06
C ASN A 717 -11.62 4.09 25.03
N TRP A 718 -11.63 5.25 25.70
CA TRP A 718 -12.67 6.25 25.54
C TRP A 718 -12.28 7.21 24.41
N GLN A 719 -13.11 7.29 23.38
CA GLN A 719 -12.88 8.14 22.21
C GLN A 719 -14.09 9.03 21.95
N GLU A 720 -13.84 10.26 21.49
CA GLU A 720 -14.89 11.25 21.24
C GLU A 720 -15.69 10.91 19.97
N VAL A 721 -17.01 11.08 20.06
CA VAL A 721 -17.93 10.98 18.93
C VAL A 721 -17.82 12.27 18.13
N THR A 722 -17.14 12.20 16.98
CA THR A 722 -16.84 13.36 16.11
C THR A 722 -17.97 13.73 15.15
N ASP A 723 -18.91 12.81 14.89
CA ASP A 723 -20.15 13.07 14.15
C ASP A 723 -21.23 12.05 14.54
N THR A 724 -22.50 12.46 14.44
CA THR A 724 -23.68 11.62 14.68
C THR A 724 -24.66 11.74 13.52
N GLN A 725 -25.06 10.59 12.97
CA GLN A 725 -25.75 10.52 11.69
C GLN A 725 -27.11 9.84 11.84
N CYS A 726 -28.06 10.21 10.99
CA CYS A 726 -29.39 9.61 10.92
C CYS A 726 -29.87 9.56 9.45
N LEU A 727 -30.28 8.38 9.00
CA LEU A 727 -30.76 8.07 7.65
C LEU A 727 -32.01 7.16 7.77
N THR A 728 -32.48 6.63 6.63
CA THR A 728 -33.55 5.61 6.58
C THR A 728 -33.07 4.45 5.72
N ALA A 729 -33.34 3.22 6.16
CA ALA A 729 -32.96 2.00 5.44
C ALA A 729 -34.18 1.11 5.20
N ASP A 730 -34.34 0.62 3.97
CA ASP A 730 -35.48 -0.22 3.56
C ASP A 730 -35.35 -1.69 3.99
N THR A 731 -34.17 -2.11 4.46
CA THR A 731 -33.92 -3.50 4.86
C THR A 731 -32.95 -3.56 6.04
N LEU A 732 -33.38 -4.20 7.12
CA LEU A 732 -32.61 -4.37 8.35
C LEU A 732 -32.47 -5.84 8.73
N TYR A 733 -31.31 -6.17 9.27
CA TYR A 733 -30.95 -7.48 9.81
C TYR A 733 -31.01 -7.39 11.34
N ASN A 734 -31.73 -8.30 11.98
CA ASN A 734 -31.79 -8.45 13.43
C ASN A 734 -31.06 -9.74 13.83
N ILE A 735 -29.86 -9.60 14.39
CA ILE A 735 -28.97 -10.69 14.78
C ILE A 735 -29.19 -10.97 16.26
N ASN A 736 -29.56 -12.20 16.62
CA ASN A 736 -29.97 -12.58 17.98
C ASN A 736 -29.04 -13.65 18.56
N THR A 737 -28.50 -13.42 19.75
CA THR A 737 -27.45 -14.26 20.36
C THR A 737 -28.01 -15.23 21.41
N ARG A 738 -27.24 -16.26 21.75
CA ARG A 738 -27.59 -17.29 22.74
C ARG A 738 -27.84 -16.72 24.15
N SER A 739 -27.21 -15.62 24.54
CA SER A 739 -27.47 -14.98 25.85
C SER A 739 -28.85 -14.31 25.91
N GLY A 740 -29.35 -13.84 24.76
CA GLY A 740 -30.57 -13.04 24.63
C GLY A 740 -30.34 -11.63 24.12
N LYS A 741 -29.09 -11.19 23.88
CA LYS A 741 -28.81 -9.94 23.17
C LYS A 741 -29.34 -9.99 21.74
N ASN A 742 -29.67 -8.81 21.22
CA ASN A 742 -29.92 -8.60 19.81
C ASN A 742 -29.15 -7.36 19.32
N ILE A 743 -29.00 -7.22 18.00
CA ILE A 743 -28.67 -5.95 17.37
C ILE A 743 -29.36 -5.87 16.01
N LYS A 744 -29.87 -4.69 15.67
CA LYS A 744 -30.61 -4.42 14.43
C LYS A 744 -29.82 -3.39 13.61
N CYS A 745 -29.49 -3.71 12.37
CA CYS A 745 -28.53 -2.94 11.54
C CYS A 745 -28.78 -3.14 10.03
N THR A 746 -28.14 -2.33 9.17
CA THR A 746 -28.12 -2.60 7.72
C THR A 746 -27.26 -3.82 7.40
N GLY A 747 -27.45 -4.40 6.21
CA GLY A 747 -26.68 -5.56 5.77
C GLY A 747 -25.17 -5.30 5.69
N ASP A 748 -24.75 -4.10 5.33
CA ASP A 748 -23.34 -3.69 5.24
C ASP A 748 -22.69 -3.34 6.60
N HIS A 749 -23.42 -3.38 7.72
CA HIS A 749 -22.86 -3.08 9.04
C HIS A 749 -21.82 -4.11 9.49
N MET A 750 -20.64 -3.63 9.88
CA MET A 750 -19.51 -4.46 10.31
C MET A 750 -19.55 -4.73 11.82
N MET A 751 -19.79 -5.98 12.21
CA MET A 751 -19.65 -6.46 13.59
C MET A 751 -18.33 -7.23 13.74
N TYR A 752 -17.76 -7.24 14.94
CA TYR A 752 -16.61 -8.10 15.24
C TYR A 752 -17.09 -9.48 15.66
N VAL A 753 -16.59 -10.52 15.00
CA VAL A 753 -16.97 -11.92 15.23
C VAL A 753 -15.76 -12.80 15.49
N CYS A 754 -15.99 -13.92 16.17
CA CYS A 754 -15.05 -15.03 16.28
C CYS A 754 -15.65 -16.31 15.70
N PHE A 755 -14.77 -17.19 15.21
CA PHE A 755 -15.13 -18.55 14.82
C PHE A 755 -13.96 -19.53 15.01
N PRO A 756 -14.23 -20.82 15.29
CA PRO A 756 -13.20 -21.83 15.39
C PRO A 756 -12.61 -22.17 14.01
N SER A 757 -11.31 -22.46 13.96
CA SER A 757 -10.66 -23.04 12.78
C SER A 757 -11.19 -24.46 12.51
N ALA A 758 -11.09 -24.92 11.26
CA ALA A 758 -11.56 -26.24 10.82
C ALA A 758 -10.97 -27.45 11.59
N ASN A 759 -9.91 -27.24 12.37
CA ASN A 759 -9.27 -28.22 13.25
C ASN A 759 -9.50 -27.95 14.75
N GLY A 760 -10.44 -27.07 15.14
CA GLY A 760 -10.94 -26.88 16.51
C GLY A 760 -9.96 -26.32 17.54
N LEU A 761 -8.73 -25.97 17.14
CA LEU A 761 -7.62 -25.66 18.04
C LEU A 761 -7.20 -24.17 18.05
N LYS A 762 -7.73 -23.34 17.14
CA LYS A 762 -7.50 -21.89 17.14
C LYS A 762 -8.83 -21.17 16.89
N VAL A 763 -9.05 -20.04 17.55
CA VAL A 763 -10.14 -19.11 17.23
C VAL A 763 -9.58 -18.00 16.33
N LYS A 764 -10.33 -17.64 15.29
CA LYS A 764 -10.03 -16.51 14.41
C LYS A 764 -11.05 -15.41 14.65
N TYR A 765 -10.56 -14.20 14.93
CA TYR A 765 -11.37 -12.99 15.06
C TYR A 765 -11.35 -12.18 13.76
N GLY A 766 -12.39 -11.39 13.51
CA GLY A 766 -12.45 -10.47 12.37
C GLY A 766 -13.75 -9.70 12.27
N TRP A 767 -13.73 -8.59 11.54
CA TRP A 767 -14.94 -7.84 11.17
C TRP A 767 -15.67 -8.58 10.03
N VAL A 768 -16.98 -8.81 10.20
CA VAL A 768 -17.89 -9.44 9.21
C VAL A 768 -19.17 -8.60 9.10
N ARG A 769 -19.72 -8.49 7.89
CA ARG A 769 -20.97 -7.77 7.63
C ARG A 769 -22.18 -8.53 8.16
N ALA A 770 -23.21 -7.82 8.61
CA ALA A 770 -24.49 -8.41 8.99
C ALA A 770 -25.15 -9.24 7.87
N GLU A 771 -24.92 -8.90 6.59
CA GLU A 771 -25.38 -9.68 5.42
C GLU A 771 -24.58 -10.97 5.17
N ASP A 772 -23.34 -11.04 5.64
CA ASP A 772 -22.40 -12.16 5.42
C ASP A 772 -22.29 -13.10 6.65
N MET A 773 -23.21 -12.98 7.62
CA MET A 773 -23.20 -13.79 8.84
C MET A 773 -23.94 -15.12 8.70
N GLU A 774 -23.39 -16.16 9.35
CA GLU A 774 -23.95 -17.51 9.36
C GLU A 774 -24.22 -18.01 10.79
N LEU A 775 -25.21 -18.91 10.92
CA LEU A 775 -25.49 -19.61 12.18
C LEU A 775 -24.33 -20.53 12.54
N GLY A 776 -23.65 -20.24 13.65
CA GLY A 776 -22.39 -20.89 14.03
C GLY A 776 -21.25 -19.90 14.30
N MET A 777 -21.36 -18.66 13.80
CA MET A 777 -20.49 -17.56 14.20
C MET A 777 -20.86 -17.05 15.62
N TYR A 778 -19.88 -16.43 16.28
CA TYR A 778 -20.03 -15.82 17.61
C TYR A 778 -19.76 -14.32 17.49
N LEU A 779 -20.65 -13.46 17.99
CA LEU A 779 -20.33 -12.03 18.10
C LEU A 779 -19.36 -11.82 19.28
N VAL A 780 -18.45 -10.85 19.13
CA VAL A 780 -17.53 -10.47 20.21
C VAL A 780 -18.23 -9.48 21.15
N ASN A 781 -18.17 -9.79 22.44
CA ASN A 781 -18.75 -9.00 23.53
C ASN A 781 -17.80 -7.85 23.90
N ASN A 782 -18.24 -6.90 24.74
CA ASN A 782 -17.27 -6.12 25.49
C ASN A 782 -16.49 -7.06 26.45
N HIS A 783 -15.16 -6.96 26.43
CA HIS A 783 -14.26 -7.74 27.28
C HIS A 783 -13.44 -6.86 28.24
N TYR A 784 -13.68 -5.55 28.27
CA TYR A 784 -12.94 -4.60 29.10
C TYR A 784 -13.62 -4.42 30.45
N GLU A 785 -12.90 -4.74 31.54
CA GLU A 785 -13.36 -4.58 32.94
C GLU A 785 -13.40 -3.11 33.42
N GLY A 786 -13.68 -2.17 32.51
CA GLY A 786 -13.26 -0.78 32.62
C GLY A 786 -14.37 0.26 32.52
N TYR A 787 -15.37 0.24 33.40
CA TYR A 787 -16.11 1.48 33.68
C TYR A 787 -16.52 1.68 35.14
N HIS A 788 -15.67 2.45 35.81
CA HIS A 788 -15.71 2.78 37.23
C HIS A 788 -15.25 4.23 37.38
N GLY A 789 -16.18 5.17 37.56
CA GLY A 789 -15.81 6.55 37.90
C GLY A 789 -15.25 6.65 39.32
N ASP A 790 -14.74 7.83 39.69
CA ASP A 790 -14.15 8.15 41.00
C ASP A 790 -15.13 8.14 42.20
N SER A 791 -16.23 7.40 42.07
CA SER A 791 -17.21 7.16 43.13
C SER A 791 -16.61 6.35 44.27
N ASN A 792 -16.60 6.96 45.45
CA ASN A 792 -16.46 6.26 46.73
C ASN A 792 -17.75 6.48 47.55
N PHE A 793 -18.84 5.78 47.20
CA PHE A 793 -19.98 5.67 48.12
C PHE A 793 -19.54 4.85 49.35
N GLY A 794 -18.75 3.80 49.10
CA GLY A 794 -18.22 2.89 50.10
C GLY A 794 -19.21 1.80 50.49
N GLU A 795 -18.67 0.66 50.97
CA GLU A 795 -19.41 -0.56 51.33
C GLU A 795 -20.74 -0.29 52.06
N ASP A 796 -20.71 0.54 53.11
CA ASP A 796 -21.87 0.83 53.96
C ASP A 796 -23.05 1.48 53.22
N LEU A 797 -22.79 2.42 52.30
CA LEU A 797 -23.83 3.12 51.54
C LEU A 797 -24.29 2.28 50.35
N SER A 798 -23.36 1.62 49.68
CA SER A 798 -23.63 0.74 48.54
C SER A 798 -24.48 -0.48 48.94
N LEU A 799 -24.19 -1.11 50.08
CA LEU A 799 -25.06 -2.13 50.68
C LEU A 799 -26.44 -1.57 51.05
N PHE A 800 -26.51 -0.36 51.63
CA PHE A 800 -27.77 0.26 52.04
C PHE A 800 -28.70 0.58 50.85
N ILE A 801 -28.15 1.05 49.73
CA ILE A 801 -28.88 1.22 48.47
C ILE A 801 -29.40 -0.13 47.97
N GLY A 802 -28.55 -1.17 47.95
CA GLY A 802 -28.94 -2.52 47.52
C GLY A 802 -30.07 -3.12 48.35
N TRP A 803 -29.99 -3.04 49.69
CA TRP A 803 -31.05 -3.49 50.60
C TRP A 803 -32.36 -2.70 50.48
N TYR A 804 -32.31 -1.43 50.04
CA TYR A 804 -33.53 -0.67 49.80
C TYR A 804 -34.18 -1.01 48.45
N LEU A 805 -33.37 -1.29 47.43
CA LEU A 805 -33.86 -1.72 46.13
C LEU A 805 -34.53 -3.10 46.19
N SER A 806 -34.06 -4.03 47.05
CA SER A 806 -34.79 -5.26 47.37
C SER A 806 -35.92 -5.02 48.39
N GLU A 807 -35.60 -5.14 49.68
CA GLU A 807 -36.55 -5.20 50.82
C GLU A 807 -37.06 -3.83 51.31
N GLY A 808 -36.69 -2.74 50.63
CA GLY A 808 -37.07 -1.37 50.98
C GLY A 808 -38.46 -0.94 50.48
N GLY A 809 -39.08 -0.02 51.21
CA GLY A 809 -40.29 0.70 50.78
C GLY A 809 -40.51 1.98 51.59
N SER A 810 -41.38 2.87 51.11
CA SER A 810 -41.67 4.16 51.74
C SER A 810 -43.10 4.25 52.28
N GLN A 811 -43.30 5.09 53.29
CA GLN A 811 -44.62 5.44 53.82
C GLN A 811 -44.64 6.95 54.13
N GLY A 812 -45.13 7.72 53.17
CA GLY A 812 -44.84 9.15 53.12
C GLY A 812 -43.35 9.38 52.90
N ASN A 813 -42.74 10.32 53.62
CA ASN A 813 -41.30 10.61 53.50
C ASN A 813 -40.39 9.64 54.28
N ASN A 814 -40.92 8.77 55.15
CA ASN A 814 -40.12 7.82 55.92
C ASN A 814 -39.94 6.49 55.15
N GLY A 815 -38.81 5.84 55.38
CA GLY A 815 -38.51 4.53 54.79
C GLY A 815 -38.65 3.39 55.78
N LYS A 816 -38.79 2.18 55.25
CA LYS A 816 -38.56 0.92 55.96
C LYS A 816 -37.73 -0.01 55.09
N ILE A 817 -36.92 -0.85 55.71
CA ILE A 817 -36.40 -2.09 55.10
C ILE A 817 -36.87 -3.25 55.99
N SER A 818 -37.48 -4.25 55.37
CA SER A 818 -37.98 -5.46 56.06
C SER A 818 -36.86 -6.49 56.19
N GLN A 819 -36.64 -7.09 57.37
CA GLN A 819 -35.76 -8.27 57.47
C GLN A 819 -36.05 -9.08 58.73
N ILE A 820 -36.07 -10.41 58.61
CA ILE A 820 -36.41 -11.32 59.70
C ILE A 820 -35.12 -11.92 60.28
N GLU A 821 -34.76 -11.54 61.52
CA GLU A 821 -33.52 -12.03 62.18
C GLU A 821 -33.43 -13.56 62.21
N LYS A 822 -34.57 -14.27 62.27
CA LYS A 822 -34.62 -15.74 62.27
C LYS A 822 -34.36 -16.41 60.91
N SER A 823 -34.65 -15.76 59.78
CA SER A 823 -34.38 -16.35 58.46
C SER A 823 -32.98 -16.03 57.97
N ASN A 824 -32.51 -14.79 58.20
CA ASN A 824 -31.23 -14.32 57.69
C ASN A 824 -30.41 -13.57 58.77
N PRO A 825 -29.98 -14.25 59.86
CA PRO A 825 -29.38 -13.61 61.04
C PRO A 825 -28.07 -12.88 60.76
N ASP A 826 -27.29 -13.31 59.76
CA ASP A 826 -26.04 -12.64 59.40
C ASP A 826 -26.30 -11.33 58.63
N VAL A 827 -27.30 -11.31 57.73
CA VAL A 827 -27.77 -10.10 57.04
C VAL A 827 -28.36 -9.12 58.06
N TYR A 828 -29.25 -9.58 58.94
CA TYR A 828 -29.85 -8.74 59.98
C TYR A 828 -28.79 -8.12 60.91
N LYS A 829 -27.74 -8.87 61.30
CA LYS A 829 -26.60 -8.33 62.06
C LYS A 829 -25.77 -7.34 61.25
N ARG A 830 -25.55 -7.56 59.95
CA ARG A 830 -24.84 -6.63 59.06
C ARG A 830 -25.61 -5.33 58.88
N MET A 831 -26.92 -5.39 58.59
CA MET A 831 -27.84 -4.25 58.59
C MET A 831 -27.77 -3.48 59.91
N ARG A 832 -27.91 -4.17 61.05
CA ARG A 832 -27.82 -3.55 62.37
C ARG A 832 -26.46 -2.90 62.64
N LYS A 833 -25.34 -3.50 62.21
CA LYS A 833 -24.00 -2.92 62.35
C LYS A 833 -23.82 -1.65 61.51
N ILE A 834 -24.34 -1.62 60.29
CA ILE A 834 -24.12 -0.53 59.32
C ILE A 834 -25.09 0.63 59.56
N LEU A 835 -26.38 0.34 59.78
CA LEU A 835 -27.40 1.37 59.96
C LEU A 835 -27.33 2.03 61.36
N CYS A 836 -27.01 1.29 62.43
CA CYS A 836 -27.10 1.80 63.80
C CYS A 836 -26.12 2.94 64.16
N PRO A 837 -24.87 2.98 63.68
CA PRO A 837 -23.94 4.08 63.99
C PRO A 837 -24.08 5.28 63.05
N LYS A 838 -24.50 5.05 61.79
CA LYS A 838 -24.44 6.06 60.71
C LYS A 838 -25.79 6.66 60.32
N TYR A 839 -26.88 5.92 60.47
CA TYR A 839 -28.19 6.25 59.87
C TYR A 839 -29.31 6.06 60.88
N SER A 840 -29.54 7.09 61.72
CA SER A 840 -30.56 7.16 62.79
C SER A 840 -31.90 6.52 62.44
N TYR A 841 -32.16 5.33 62.99
CA TYR A 841 -33.34 4.52 62.71
C TYR A 841 -34.00 4.00 63.99
N ARG A 842 -35.20 3.41 63.89
CA ARG A 842 -35.82 2.63 64.97
C ARG A 842 -36.14 1.21 64.50
N ILE A 843 -35.88 0.20 65.34
CA ILE A 843 -36.47 -1.14 65.13
C ILE A 843 -37.95 -1.05 65.52
N ALA A 844 -38.83 -1.44 64.61
CA ALA A 844 -40.25 -1.61 64.88
C ALA A 844 -40.68 -3.03 64.51
N LYS A 845 -41.64 -3.57 65.28
CA LYS A 845 -42.18 -4.93 65.07
C LYS A 845 -43.57 -4.84 64.47
N TYR A 846 -43.80 -5.58 63.39
CA TYR A 846 -45.15 -5.80 62.86
C TYR A 846 -45.71 -7.13 63.36
N ALA A 847 -46.97 -7.42 63.04
CA ALA A 847 -47.56 -8.72 63.35
C ALA A 847 -46.79 -9.86 62.63
N HIS A 848 -46.72 -11.03 63.27
CA HIS A 848 -46.08 -12.26 62.76
C HIS A 848 -44.57 -12.17 62.46
N ASN A 849 -43.77 -11.88 63.48
CA ASN A 849 -42.29 -12.03 63.50
C ASN A 849 -41.47 -11.18 62.51
N VAL A 850 -42.09 -10.32 61.69
CA VAL A 850 -41.35 -9.39 60.82
C VAL A 850 -40.93 -8.15 61.62
N GLU A 851 -39.62 -7.90 61.68
CA GLU A 851 -39.06 -6.64 62.14
C GLU A 851 -38.68 -5.78 60.94
N TYR A 852 -38.73 -4.46 61.10
CA TYR A 852 -38.30 -3.53 60.07
C TYR A 852 -37.46 -2.40 60.65
N PHE A 853 -36.47 -1.99 59.85
CA PHE A 853 -35.58 -0.88 60.11
C PHE A 853 -36.27 0.40 59.63
N ALA A 854 -36.87 1.17 60.53
CA ALA A 854 -37.60 2.39 60.21
C ALA A 854 -36.64 3.59 60.06
N ILE A 855 -36.45 4.05 58.82
CA ILE A 855 -35.47 5.06 58.40
C ILE A 855 -36.13 6.45 58.37
N SER A 856 -35.47 7.45 58.96
CA SER A 856 -36.03 8.82 59.02
C SER A 856 -36.10 9.49 57.64
N SER A 857 -37.05 10.41 57.48
CA SER A 857 -37.22 11.20 56.26
C SER A 857 -35.98 11.99 55.84
N ASP A 858 -35.12 12.38 56.77
CA ASP A 858 -33.89 13.11 56.46
C ASP A 858 -32.82 12.22 55.85
N ILE A 859 -32.77 10.93 56.24
CA ILE A 859 -31.88 9.94 55.62
C ILE A 859 -32.45 9.53 54.25
N MET A 860 -33.77 9.32 54.16
CA MET A 860 -34.44 9.05 52.89
C MET A 860 -34.17 10.16 51.88
N ARG A 861 -34.33 11.44 52.27
CA ARG A 861 -34.16 12.58 51.36
C ARG A 861 -32.71 12.96 51.09
N ASN A 862 -31.87 13.02 52.11
CA ASN A 862 -30.52 13.60 52.00
C ASN A 862 -29.40 12.56 51.77
N VAL A 863 -29.72 11.26 51.88
CA VAL A 863 -28.81 10.15 51.56
C VAL A 863 -29.35 9.35 50.37
N LEU A 864 -30.42 8.55 50.55
CA LEU A 864 -30.90 7.66 49.48
C LEU A 864 -31.47 8.42 48.27
N GLY A 865 -32.22 9.50 48.51
CA GLY A 865 -32.85 10.35 47.49
C GLY A 865 -31.91 11.15 46.59
N LYS A 866 -30.59 11.03 46.79
CA LYS A 866 -29.56 11.48 45.84
C LYS A 866 -29.23 10.44 44.78
N TYR A 867 -29.56 9.17 45.02
CA TYR A 867 -29.04 8.01 44.27
C TYR A 867 -30.12 7.04 43.80
N ILE A 868 -31.32 7.05 44.39
CA ILE A 868 -32.50 6.28 43.97
C ILE A 868 -33.78 7.08 44.24
N ASP A 869 -34.82 6.91 43.43
CA ASP A 869 -36.15 7.42 43.80
C ASP A 869 -36.86 6.43 44.74
N TYR A 870 -36.69 6.66 46.03
CA TYR A 870 -37.26 5.84 47.11
C TYR A 870 -38.81 5.91 47.22
N ARG A 871 -39.48 6.66 46.34
CA ARG A 871 -40.95 6.80 46.30
C ARG A 871 -41.61 5.83 45.33
N LEU A 872 -40.83 5.17 44.47
CA LEU A 872 -41.29 4.12 43.56
C LEU A 872 -41.87 2.94 44.37
N LYS A 873 -42.92 2.30 43.84
CA LYS A 873 -43.44 1.07 44.42
C LYS A 873 -42.53 -0.11 44.07
N ALA A 874 -42.85 -1.29 44.61
CA ALA A 874 -42.12 -2.52 44.33
C ALA A 874 -42.20 -2.96 42.85
N GLU A 875 -43.34 -2.73 42.17
CA GLU A 875 -43.47 -2.98 40.72
C GLU A 875 -42.72 -1.96 39.85
N ASP A 876 -42.51 -0.73 40.34
CA ASP A 876 -41.92 0.39 39.59
C ASP A 876 -40.41 0.59 39.86
N LYS A 877 -39.75 -0.26 40.67
CA LYS A 877 -38.34 -0.06 41.05
C LYS A 877 -37.41 -0.19 39.84
N THR A 878 -36.39 0.64 39.81
CA THR A 878 -35.30 0.65 38.81
C THR A 878 -34.05 1.30 39.45
N PHE A 879 -32.88 1.10 38.86
CA PHE A 879 -31.67 1.85 39.19
C PHE A 879 -31.82 3.31 38.74
N SER A 880 -31.13 4.25 39.40
CA SER A 880 -30.94 5.57 38.81
C SER A 880 -29.82 5.54 37.77
N HIS A 881 -29.83 6.51 36.86
CA HIS A 881 -28.76 6.79 35.90
C HIS A 881 -27.36 6.95 36.53
N LEU A 882 -27.27 7.19 37.85
CA LEU A 882 -26.01 7.28 38.57
C LEU A 882 -25.39 5.91 38.86
N ILE A 883 -26.19 4.85 39.06
CA ILE A 883 -25.69 3.52 39.46
C ILE A 883 -24.80 2.87 38.37
N PRO A 884 -25.13 2.96 37.06
CA PRO A 884 -24.23 2.54 35.99
C PRO A 884 -22.87 3.24 35.94
N ALA A 885 -22.70 4.42 36.56
CA ALA A 885 -21.43 5.16 36.57
C ALA A 885 -20.49 4.82 37.77
N LEU A 886 -20.97 4.08 38.77
CA LEU A 886 -20.24 3.87 40.03
C LEU A 886 -19.01 2.96 39.91
N SER A 887 -18.18 2.98 40.95
CA SER A 887 -16.94 2.22 41.04
C SER A 887 -17.16 0.70 41.14
N ARG A 888 -16.09 -0.09 40.96
CA ARG A 888 -16.17 -1.56 40.91
C ARG A 888 -16.67 -2.13 42.22
N GLU A 889 -16.20 -1.56 43.33
CA GLU A 889 -16.65 -1.92 44.67
C GLU A 889 -18.08 -1.43 44.93
N ASP A 890 -18.42 -0.18 44.59
CA ASP A 890 -19.79 0.32 44.81
C ASP A 890 -20.85 -0.53 44.08
N LYS A 891 -20.64 -0.84 42.79
CA LYS A 891 -21.51 -1.74 42.02
C LYS A 891 -21.58 -3.15 42.63
N ARG A 892 -20.43 -3.71 43.05
CA ARG A 892 -20.32 -5.03 43.71
C ARG A 892 -21.09 -5.07 45.04
N TYR A 893 -20.99 -4.02 45.85
CA TYR A 893 -21.67 -3.92 47.14
C TYR A 893 -23.18 -3.64 46.98
N ILE A 894 -23.61 -2.90 45.95
CA ILE A 894 -25.04 -2.78 45.59
C ILE A 894 -25.60 -4.14 45.17
N LEU A 895 -24.93 -4.89 44.29
CA LEU A 895 -25.33 -6.25 43.92
C LEU A 895 -25.36 -7.22 45.11
N ALA A 896 -24.47 -7.04 46.10
CA ALA A 896 -24.46 -7.80 47.35
C ALA A 896 -25.61 -7.43 48.31
N GLY A 897 -25.99 -6.15 48.38
CA GLY A 897 -27.16 -5.69 49.15
C GLY A 897 -28.48 -6.14 48.52
N LEU A 898 -28.58 -6.13 47.19
CA LEU A 898 -29.68 -6.74 46.46
C LEU A 898 -29.74 -8.26 46.73
N TRP A 899 -28.59 -8.93 46.68
CA TRP A 899 -28.48 -10.38 46.91
C TRP A 899 -28.89 -10.79 48.33
N ASP A 900 -28.58 -9.98 49.33
CA ASP A 900 -28.98 -10.18 50.73
C ASP A 900 -30.51 -10.24 50.96
N GLY A 901 -31.32 -9.80 49.97
CA GLY A 901 -32.79 -9.92 49.95
C GLY A 901 -33.31 -10.80 48.79
N ASP A 902 -33.15 -10.34 47.55
CA ASP A 902 -33.77 -10.93 46.34
C ASP A 902 -32.98 -12.11 45.74
N GLY A 903 -31.81 -12.44 46.31
CA GLY A 903 -30.87 -13.42 45.81
C GLY A 903 -31.14 -14.84 46.31
N SER A 904 -31.09 -15.84 45.40
CA SER A 904 -31.25 -17.24 45.79
C SER A 904 -30.39 -18.23 44.99
N ILE A 905 -30.00 -19.32 45.65
CA ILE A 905 -29.29 -20.46 45.05
C ILE A 905 -30.12 -21.72 45.28
N SER A 906 -30.28 -22.51 44.22
CA SER A 906 -30.88 -23.85 44.31
C SER A 906 -30.07 -24.89 43.53
N MET A 907 -30.07 -26.12 44.04
CA MET A 907 -29.53 -27.28 43.33
C MET A 907 -30.67 -28.21 42.92
N ARG A 908 -30.80 -28.49 41.62
CA ARG A 908 -31.71 -29.54 41.11
C ARG A 908 -30.89 -30.73 40.64
N GLY A 909 -30.94 -31.82 41.41
CA GLY A 909 -30.19 -33.05 41.16
C GLY A 909 -28.66 -32.88 41.31
N LYS A 910 -27.90 -33.88 40.87
CA LYS A 910 -26.44 -33.95 41.05
C LYS A 910 -25.60 -33.00 40.16
N ALA A 911 -26.21 -32.17 39.30
CA ALA A 911 -25.48 -31.50 38.22
C ALA A 911 -25.94 -30.08 37.81
N LYS A 912 -27.02 -29.50 38.36
CA LYS A 912 -27.45 -28.13 38.03
C LYS A 912 -27.56 -27.23 39.26
N LEU A 913 -26.56 -26.37 39.40
CA LEU A 913 -26.57 -25.17 40.25
C LEU A 913 -27.33 -24.07 39.51
N THR A 914 -28.35 -23.51 40.14
CA THR A 914 -29.06 -22.30 39.70
C THR A 914 -28.73 -21.18 40.68
N ILE A 915 -28.32 -20.04 40.16
CA ILE A 915 -28.08 -18.79 40.90
C ILE A 915 -29.01 -17.76 40.24
N GLN A 916 -29.83 -17.07 41.02
CA GLN A 916 -30.84 -16.17 40.49
C GLN A 916 -31.17 -14.99 41.41
N TYR A 917 -31.61 -13.87 40.82
CA TYR A 917 -32.40 -12.84 41.50
C TYR A 917 -33.87 -13.00 41.13
N THR A 918 -34.79 -12.62 42.00
CA THR A 918 -36.24 -12.60 41.73
C THR A 918 -36.86 -11.27 42.15
N SER A 919 -37.69 -10.67 41.30
CA SER A 919 -38.41 -9.44 41.62
C SER A 919 -39.71 -9.33 40.81
N ILE A 920 -40.65 -8.52 41.30
CA ILE A 920 -41.88 -8.17 40.56
C ILE A 920 -41.64 -7.01 39.57
N SER A 921 -40.65 -6.15 39.83
CA SER A 921 -40.15 -5.21 38.82
C SER A 921 -39.29 -5.97 37.82
N LYS A 922 -39.72 -5.95 36.55
CA LYS A 922 -38.93 -6.45 35.43
C LYS A 922 -37.74 -5.54 35.14
N ASP A 923 -37.92 -4.24 35.32
CA ASP A 923 -36.94 -3.22 34.97
C ASP A 923 -35.76 -3.24 35.95
N LEU A 924 -36.02 -3.43 37.25
CA LEU A 924 -34.97 -3.69 38.25
C LEU A 924 -34.13 -4.92 37.90
N LEU A 925 -34.74 -6.00 37.37
CA LEU A 925 -33.97 -7.15 36.90
C LEU A 925 -33.17 -6.85 35.63
N SER A 926 -33.65 -5.95 34.77
CA SER A 926 -32.91 -5.48 33.60
C SER A 926 -31.68 -4.65 34.02
N ASP A 927 -31.83 -3.79 35.02
CA ASP A 927 -30.74 -3.00 35.59
C ASP A 927 -29.68 -3.88 36.27
N ILE A 928 -30.12 -4.91 37.01
CA ILE A 928 -29.24 -5.93 37.59
C ILE A 928 -28.54 -6.74 36.49
N GLN A 929 -29.24 -7.06 35.39
CA GLN A 929 -28.68 -7.77 34.24
C GLN A 929 -27.56 -6.97 33.55
N GLU A 930 -27.77 -5.69 33.28
CA GLU A 930 -26.72 -4.79 32.74
C GLU A 930 -25.55 -4.61 33.73
N CYS A 931 -25.84 -4.46 35.02
CA CYS A 931 -24.80 -4.39 36.05
C CYS A 931 -23.94 -5.67 36.06
N LEU A 932 -24.55 -6.86 35.99
CA LEU A 932 -23.85 -8.15 35.88
C LEU A 932 -23.07 -8.29 34.58
N TYR A 933 -23.61 -7.78 33.46
CA TYR A 933 -22.88 -7.73 32.20
C TYR A 933 -21.62 -6.84 32.28
N SER A 934 -21.63 -5.77 33.08
CA SER A 934 -20.41 -4.97 33.35
C SER A 934 -19.31 -5.71 34.14
N PHE A 935 -19.65 -6.83 34.78
CA PHE A 935 -18.71 -7.77 35.39
C PHE A 935 -18.41 -9.00 34.52
N GLY A 936 -18.87 -9.03 33.26
CA GLY A 936 -18.72 -10.17 32.36
C GLY A 936 -19.55 -11.41 32.77
N ILE A 937 -20.58 -11.24 33.60
CA ILE A 937 -21.40 -12.35 34.11
C ILE A 937 -22.65 -12.52 33.22
N PRO A 938 -22.71 -13.55 32.35
CA PRO A 938 -23.87 -13.79 31.51
C PRO A 938 -25.08 -14.21 32.34
N SER A 939 -26.19 -13.49 32.20
CA SER A 939 -27.48 -13.74 32.84
C SER A 939 -28.63 -13.51 31.86
N LYS A 940 -29.85 -13.96 32.22
CA LYS A 940 -31.07 -13.82 31.41
C LYS A 940 -32.33 -13.81 32.28
N ILE A 941 -33.29 -12.94 31.94
CA ILE A 941 -34.61 -12.85 32.57
C ILE A 941 -35.57 -13.91 32.01
N TYR A 942 -36.40 -14.47 32.89
CA TYR A 942 -37.51 -15.38 32.61
C TYR A 942 -38.71 -14.95 33.46
N GLY A 943 -39.94 -15.09 32.94
CA GLY A 943 -41.13 -15.10 33.81
C GLY A 943 -41.05 -16.29 34.77
N TYR A 944 -41.36 -16.06 36.04
CA TYR A 944 -41.34 -17.09 37.09
C TYR A 944 -42.76 -17.59 37.39
N ASP A 945 -43.71 -16.65 37.47
CA ASP A 945 -45.16 -16.84 37.51
C ASP A 945 -45.85 -15.62 36.87
N ASP A 946 -47.17 -15.50 36.99
CA ASP A 946 -47.96 -14.41 36.38
C ASP A 946 -47.66 -13.00 36.93
N TYR A 947 -46.93 -12.88 38.05
CA TYR A 947 -46.67 -11.61 38.74
C TYR A 947 -45.19 -11.36 39.08
N MET A 948 -44.31 -12.36 38.90
CA MET A 948 -42.90 -12.28 39.28
C MET A 948 -41.95 -12.76 38.17
N TYR A 949 -40.79 -12.11 38.09
CA TYR A 949 -39.71 -12.42 37.16
C TYR A 949 -38.48 -13.00 37.87
N SER A 950 -37.62 -13.69 37.13
CA SER A 950 -36.37 -14.26 37.62
C SER A 950 -35.21 -14.01 36.66
N LEU A 951 -34.10 -13.49 37.17
CA LEU A 951 -32.85 -13.27 36.45
C LEU A 951 -31.86 -14.39 36.80
N ASN A 952 -31.65 -15.33 35.88
CA ASN A 952 -30.83 -16.53 36.11
C ASN A 952 -29.41 -16.35 35.55
N ILE A 953 -28.39 -16.69 36.35
CA ILE A 953 -26.99 -16.71 35.89
C ILE A 953 -26.73 -17.94 35.00
N ILE A 954 -26.09 -17.73 33.84
CA ILE A 954 -25.84 -18.71 32.79
C ILE A 954 -24.39 -19.19 32.80
N GLY A 955 -24.16 -20.42 32.30
CA GLY A 955 -22.82 -21.01 32.14
C GLY A 955 -22.19 -21.52 33.44
N SER A 956 -21.10 -22.25 33.32
CA SER A 956 -20.23 -22.61 34.46
C SER A 956 -19.36 -21.41 34.88
N VAL A 957 -18.72 -20.77 33.90
CA VAL A 957 -17.83 -19.61 34.10
C VAL A 957 -18.58 -18.43 34.74
N GLY A 958 -19.74 -18.03 34.20
CA GLY A 958 -20.56 -16.95 34.76
C GLY A 958 -20.98 -17.19 36.21
N ARG A 959 -21.25 -18.44 36.59
CA ARG A 959 -21.56 -18.81 37.98
C ARG A 959 -20.32 -18.78 38.88
N SER A 960 -19.14 -19.15 38.39
CA SER A 960 -17.89 -18.97 39.14
C SER A 960 -17.62 -17.49 39.38
N LEU A 961 -17.64 -16.68 38.32
CA LEU A 961 -17.44 -15.23 38.39
C LEU A 961 -18.43 -14.56 39.36
N PHE A 962 -19.70 -15.00 39.39
CA PHE A 962 -20.68 -14.51 40.36
C PHE A 962 -20.34 -14.88 41.82
N LEU A 963 -19.91 -16.13 42.05
CA LEU A 963 -19.54 -16.62 43.39
C LEU A 963 -18.25 -15.97 43.93
N ASP A 964 -17.33 -15.56 43.05
CA ASP A 964 -16.14 -14.78 43.43
C ASP A 964 -16.45 -13.26 43.51
N LEU A 965 -17.43 -12.77 42.73
CA LEU A 965 -17.86 -11.38 42.79
C LEU A 965 -18.60 -11.04 44.09
N ILE A 966 -19.64 -11.80 44.48
CA ILE A 966 -20.53 -11.39 45.58
C ILE A 966 -20.05 -11.98 46.93
N PRO A 967 -19.40 -11.19 47.81
CA PRO A 967 -18.72 -11.71 49.00
C PRO A 967 -19.68 -12.20 50.10
N THR A 968 -20.99 -11.95 49.98
CA THR A 968 -22.01 -12.39 50.93
C THR A 968 -22.50 -13.82 50.65
N VAL A 969 -22.14 -14.43 49.52
CA VAL A 969 -22.59 -15.77 49.13
C VAL A 969 -21.86 -16.88 49.90
N LYS A 970 -22.47 -17.39 50.98
CA LYS A 970 -21.99 -18.59 51.70
C LYS A 970 -22.39 -19.89 50.99
N ALA A 971 -21.84 -20.15 49.81
CA ALA A 971 -21.92 -21.45 49.14
C ALA A 971 -20.67 -22.30 49.47
N ASN A 972 -20.84 -23.61 49.68
CA ASN A 972 -19.70 -24.53 49.71
C ASN A 972 -18.99 -24.48 48.35
N ARG A 973 -17.71 -24.07 48.32
CA ARG A 973 -16.91 -23.96 47.11
C ARG A 973 -16.70 -25.34 46.47
N VAL A 974 -17.55 -25.67 45.49
CA VAL A 974 -17.36 -26.81 44.59
C VAL A 974 -16.27 -26.43 43.60
N GLU A 975 -15.14 -27.15 43.61
CA GLU A 975 -14.06 -26.97 42.64
C GLU A 975 -14.53 -27.34 41.22
N TYR A 976 -14.99 -26.34 40.46
CA TYR A 976 -15.14 -26.49 39.01
C TYR A 976 -13.76 -26.50 38.37
N ARG A 977 -13.25 -27.69 38.04
CA ARG A 977 -12.00 -27.87 37.29
C ARG A 977 -12.02 -27.03 36.01
N SER A 978 -10.98 -26.23 35.82
CA SER A 978 -10.75 -25.37 34.65
C SER A 978 -10.40 -26.19 33.40
N SER A 979 -11.41 -26.84 32.80
CA SER A 979 -11.28 -27.48 31.49
C SER A 979 -10.94 -26.44 30.43
N ARG A 980 -9.73 -26.50 29.88
CA ARG A 980 -9.26 -25.65 28.77
C ARG A 980 -10.17 -25.80 27.55
N GLN A 981 -11.01 -24.81 27.29
CA GLN A 981 -11.38 -24.38 25.93
C GLN A 981 -12.06 -23.01 25.94
N TYR A 982 -12.14 -22.40 24.75
CA TYR A 982 -12.42 -20.99 24.50
C TYR A 982 -13.73 -20.44 25.10
N PHE A 983 -13.77 -19.11 25.21
CA PHE A 983 -14.88 -18.32 25.73
C PHE A 983 -16.25 -18.76 25.17
N ALA A 984 -17.27 -18.72 26.02
CA ALA A 984 -18.67 -18.79 25.57
C ALA A 984 -19.11 -17.41 25.05
N GLU A 985 -18.51 -16.98 23.93
CA GLU A 985 -18.86 -15.76 23.19
C GLU A 985 -20.28 -15.85 22.61
N GLU A 986 -20.77 -14.75 22.02
CA GLU A 986 -22.19 -14.53 21.74
C GLU A 986 -22.64 -15.26 20.46
N LEU A 987 -22.75 -16.60 20.53
CA LEU A 987 -23.20 -17.45 19.43
C LEU A 987 -24.50 -16.93 18.82
N ILE A 988 -24.50 -16.70 17.51
CA ILE A 988 -25.70 -16.30 16.76
C ILE A 988 -26.69 -17.48 16.70
N THR A 989 -27.94 -17.20 17.06
CA THR A 989 -29.04 -18.18 17.15
C THR A 989 -30.16 -17.94 16.15
N SER A 990 -30.37 -16.69 15.72
CA SER A 990 -31.16 -16.37 14.52
C SER A 990 -30.70 -15.04 13.92
N ILE A 991 -30.87 -14.92 12.61
CA ILE A 991 -30.68 -13.68 11.84
C ILE A 991 -31.99 -13.48 11.09
N ASN A 992 -32.69 -12.38 11.37
CA ASN A 992 -34.02 -12.12 10.81
C ASN A 992 -33.98 -10.85 9.96
N THR A 993 -34.37 -10.94 8.68
CA THR A 993 -34.35 -9.79 7.75
C THR A 993 -35.74 -9.17 7.61
N PHE A 994 -35.83 -7.87 7.84
CA PHE A 994 -37.07 -7.09 7.78
C PHE A 994 -37.00 -6.10 6.61
N LYS A 995 -37.98 -6.14 5.71
CA LYS A 995 -38.17 -5.11 4.67
C LYS A 995 -39.13 -4.04 5.18
N HIS A 996 -38.58 -3.03 5.82
CA HIS A 996 -39.34 -1.91 6.40
C HIS A 996 -38.45 -0.67 6.40
N ALA A 997 -38.96 0.45 5.90
CA ALA A 997 -38.25 1.72 5.88
C ALA A 997 -38.20 2.30 7.30
N ASP A 998 -37.05 2.14 7.96
CA ASP A 998 -36.85 2.42 9.38
C ASP A 998 -35.62 3.31 9.60
N LYS A 999 -35.59 4.03 10.72
CA LYS A 999 -34.49 4.97 11.01
C LYS A 999 -33.22 4.25 11.42
N VAL A 1000 -32.15 4.64 10.75
CA VAL A 1000 -30.81 4.14 10.97
C VAL A 1000 -29.88 5.26 11.39
N TYR A 1001 -28.97 4.97 12.32
CA TYR A 1001 -28.06 5.91 12.95
C TYR A 1001 -26.62 5.37 12.82
N ASP A 1002 -25.62 6.24 12.78
CA ASP A 1002 -24.21 5.85 12.81
C ASP A 1002 -23.40 6.87 13.64
N LEU A 1003 -22.32 6.41 14.25
CA LEU A 1003 -21.45 7.23 15.12
C LEU A 1003 -20.04 7.24 14.55
N THR A 1004 -19.47 8.43 14.33
CA THR A 1004 -18.07 8.50 13.89
C THR A 1004 -17.12 8.74 15.05
N VAL A 1005 -16.70 7.63 15.66
CA VAL A 1005 -15.71 7.56 16.73
C VAL A 1005 -14.29 7.78 16.20
N ASP A 1006 -13.50 8.62 16.87
CA ASP A 1006 -12.12 8.91 16.47
C ASP A 1006 -11.14 7.73 16.72
N GLN A 1007 -10.02 7.73 15.99
CA GLN A 1007 -8.85 6.82 16.05
C GLN A 1007 -9.10 5.31 15.84
N ASP A 1008 -10.17 4.74 16.40
CA ASP A 1008 -10.41 3.31 16.48
C ASP A 1008 -11.66 2.83 15.71
N ASN A 1009 -12.43 3.77 15.15
CA ASN A 1009 -13.59 3.56 14.28
C ASN A 1009 -14.58 2.47 14.75
N SER A 1010 -14.76 2.36 16.07
CA SER A 1010 -15.56 1.31 16.71
C SER A 1010 -16.15 1.76 18.04
N PHE A 1011 -17.27 1.15 18.41
CA PHE A 1011 -17.95 1.39 19.68
C PHE A 1011 -18.66 0.12 20.17
N ILE A 1012 -18.94 0.08 21.48
CA ILE A 1012 -19.77 -0.95 22.08
C ILE A 1012 -21.25 -0.55 21.97
N ALA A 1013 -22.02 -1.33 21.20
CA ALA A 1013 -23.45 -1.16 20.93
C ALA A 1013 -24.22 -2.45 21.28
N ASN A 1014 -25.32 -2.36 22.02
CA ASN A 1014 -26.02 -3.49 22.67
C ASN A 1014 -25.08 -4.46 23.41
N ASN A 1015 -23.99 -3.93 23.99
CA ASN A 1015 -22.90 -4.68 24.58
C ASN A 1015 -22.27 -5.72 23.62
N LEU A 1016 -22.08 -5.30 22.36
CA LEU A 1016 -21.44 -6.03 21.26
C LEU A 1016 -20.50 -5.08 20.50
N VAL A 1017 -19.42 -5.63 19.96
CA VAL A 1017 -18.38 -4.85 19.28
C VAL A 1017 -18.81 -4.49 17.84
N SER A 1018 -18.99 -3.19 17.59
CA SER A 1018 -19.53 -2.61 16.34
C SER A 1018 -18.56 -1.58 15.72
N HIS A 1019 -18.67 -1.30 14.42
CA HIS A 1019 -17.70 -0.45 13.68
C HIS A 1019 -18.37 0.55 12.73
N ASN A 1020 -17.82 1.77 12.66
CA ASN A 1020 -18.30 2.85 11.80
C ASN A 1020 -18.22 2.42 10.31
N CYS A 1021 -19.23 2.65 9.48
CA CYS A 1021 -19.20 2.13 8.12
C CYS A 1021 -18.39 2.97 7.12
N TYR A 1022 -17.61 2.29 6.28
CA TYR A 1022 -16.70 2.90 5.31
C TYR A 1022 -16.60 2.12 3.99
N GLY A 1023 -16.91 2.80 2.89
CA GLY A 1023 -16.07 2.70 1.69
C GLY A 1023 -15.01 3.81 1.71
N MET A 1024 -14.79 4.54 0.62
CA MET A 1024 -13.93 5.74 0.68
C MET A 1024 -14.50 6.71 1.72
N SER A 1025 -13.68 7.10 2.70
CA SER A 1025 -14.12 7.95 3.79
C SER A 1025 -14.36 9.37 3.30
N ALA A 1026 -15.31 10.06 3.93
CA ALA A 1026 -15.50 11.48 3.66
C ALA A 1026 -14.32 12.34 4.13
N GLY A 1027 -13.48 11.83 5.05
CA GLY A 1027 -12.13 12.35 5.28
C GLY A 1027 -11.30 12.29 3.99
N GLY A 1028 -11.20 11.12 3.36
CA GLY A 1028 -10.52 10.94 2.07
C GLY A 1028 -11.07 11.82 0.93
N TYR A 1029 -12.40 12.01 0.84
CA TYR A 1029 -13.00 12.97 -0.10
C TYR A 1029 -12.59 14.42 0.24
N ARG A 1030 -12.84 14.88 1.48
CA ARG A 1030 -12.44 16.20 1.98
C ARG A 1030 -10.96 16.49 1.71
N ASP A 1031 -10.11 15.51 1.94
CA ASP A 1031 -8.66 15.65 1.84
C ASP A 1031 -8.19 15.65 0.37
N TYR A 1032 -8.82 14.87 -0.51
CA TYR A 1032 -8.63 14.98 -1.96
C TYR A 1032 -9.05 16.37 -2.48
N ALA A 1033 -10.25 16.84 -2.10
CA ALA A 1033 -10.78 18.15 -2.50
C ALA A 1033 -9.95 19.32 -1.93
N ARG A 1034 -9.40 19.18 -0.72
CA ARG A 1034 -8.46 20.16 -0.16
C ARG A 1034 -7.11 20.14 -0.89
N VAL A 1035 -6.51 18.97 -1.09
CA VAL A 1035 -5.13 18.83 -1.62
C VAL A 1035 -5.02 19.13 -3.12
N GLN A 1036 -6.00 18.72 -3.92
CA GLN A 1036 -5.99 18.99 -5.37
C GLN A 1036 -6.59 20.35 -5.70
N TYR A 1037 -7.68 20.73 -5.02
CA TYR A 1037 -8.59 21.78 -5.47
C TYR A 1037 -8.72 22.96 -4.49
N GLY A 1038 -8.11 22.88 -3.30
CA GLY A 1038 -8.15 23.93 -2.28
C GLY A 1038 -9.49 24.09 -1.56
N ILE A 1039 -10.45 23.18 -1.78
CA ILE A 1039 -11.82 23.31 -1.29
C ILE A 1039 -11.89 22.80 0.14
N ILE A 1040 -12.08 23.73 1.09
CA ILE A 1040 -12.25 23.42 2.51
C ILE A 1040 -13.73 23.15 2.77
N MET A 1041 -14.06 21.91 3.11
CA MET A 1041 -15.42 21.48 3.48
C MET A 1041 -15.42 20.69 4.80
N GLY A 1042 -16.48 20.84 5.59
CA GLY A 1042 -16.67 20.04 6.81
C GLY A 1042 -17.00 18.58 6.47
N LYS A 1043 -16.57 17.66 7.34
CA LYS A 1043 -16.75 16.19 7.20
C LYS A 1043 -18.20 15.83 6.82
N ARG A 1044 -19.18 16.32 7.59
CA ARG A 1044 -20.62 16.18 7.33
C ARG A 1044 -21.10 16.65 5.95
N LYS A 1045 -20.51 17.71 5.38
CA LYS A 1045 -20.83 18.17 4.01
C LYS A 1045 -20.26 17.21 2.97
N ALA A 1046 -19.08 16.63 3.24
CA ALA A 1046 -18.50 15.58 2.40
C ALA A 1046 -19.30 14.26 2.50
N GLU A 1047 -19.84 13.90 3.67
CA GLU A 1047 -20.65 12.69 3.90
C GLU A 1047 -22.01 12.75 3.21
N GLN A 1048 -22.73 13.87 3.35
CA GLN A 1048 -24.01 14.07 2.65
C GLN A 1048 -23.85 13.92 1.13
N ARG A 1049 -22.89 14.65 0.55
CA ARG A 1049 -22.54 14.65 -0.87
C ARG A 1049 -22.26 13.25 -1.42
N ARG A 1050 -21.33 12.58 -0.75
CA ARG A 1050 -20.94 11.19 -0.96
C ARG A 1050 -22.12 10.22 -1.00
N ASP A 1051 -23.13 10.41 -0.16
CA ASP A 1051 -24.29 9.51 -0.09
C ASP A 1051 -25.37 9.88 -1.10
N ASP A 1052 -25.57 11.17 -1.38
CA ASP A 1052 -26.43 11.65 -2.45
C ASP A 1052 -25.94 11.16 -3.83
N PHE A 1053 -24.62 11.05 -4.03
CA PHE A 1053 -24.02 10.45 -5.23
C PHE A 1053 -24.46 8.99 -5.49
N PHE A 1054 -24.66 8.14 -4.47
CA PHE A 1054 -25.16 6.76 -4.67
C PHE A 1054 -26.68 6.65 -4.71
N LYS A 1055 -27.41 7.63 -4.18
CA LYS A 1055 -28.85 7.75 -4.45
C LYS A 1055 -29.08 8.08 -5.93
N LEU A 1056 -28.16 8.84 -6.53
CA LEU A 1056 -28.14 9.17 -7.96
C LEU A 1056 -27.65 8.00 -8.84
N TYR A 1057 -26.61 7.28 -8.41
CA TYR A 1057 -25.98 6.18 -9.18
C TYR A 1057 -25.94 4.85 -8.39
N PRO A 1058 -27.10 4.23 -8.07
CA PRO A 1058 -27.17 3.02 -7.25
C PRO A 1058 -26.48 1.80 -7.88
N GLY A 1059 -26.43 1.70 -9.22
CA GLY A 1059 -25.74 0.62 -9.92
C GLY A 1059 -24.23 0.62 -9.66
N LEU A 1060 -23.64 1.78 -9.36
CA LEU A 1060 -22.22 1.88 -9.01
C LEU A 1060 -21.91 1.22 -7.66
N LYS A 1061 -22.82 1.29 -6.66
CA LYS A 1061 -22.62 0.59 -5.38
C LYS A 1061 -22.53 -0.92 -5.60
N GLU A 1062 -23.35 -1.47 -6.50
CA GLU A 1062 -23.31 -2.89 -6.83
C GLU A 1062 -22.08 -3.28 -7.66
N TYR A 1063 -21.64 -2.44 -8.63
CA TYR A 1063 -20.38 -2.67 -9.36
C TYR A 1063 -19.21 -2.93 -8.39
N HIS A 1064 -19.05 -2.06 -7.38
CA HIS A 1064 -17.95 -2.16 -6.41
C HIS A 1064 -18.05 -3.45 -5.56
N LYS A 1065 -19.24 -3.76 -5.05
CA LYS A 1065 -19.48 -5.00 -4.28
C LYS A 1065 -19.19 -6.24 -5.13
N THR A 1066 -19.76 -6.31 -6.33
CA THR A 1066 -19.58 -7.42 -7.27
C THR A 1066 -18.12 -7.59 -7.71
N TYR A 1067 -17.36 -6.52 -7.97
CA TYR A 1067 -15.97 -6.64 -8.42
C TYR A 1067 -14.98 -6.97 -7.30
N ILE A 1068 -15.19 -6.49 -6.08
CA ILE A 1068 -14.45 -6.96 -4.90
C ILE A 1068 -14.73 -8.46 -4.67
N ALA A 1069 -16.00 -8.89 -4.74
CA ALA A 1069 -16.36 -10.31 -4.58
C ALA A 1069 -15.73 -11.20 -5.67
N LYS A 1070 -15.74 -10.77 -6.95
CA LYS A 1070 -15.01 -11.45 -8.04
C LYS A 1070 -13.51 -11.55 -7.74
N ALA A 1071 -12.89 -10.47 -7.27
CA ALA A 1071 -11.46 -10.43 -6.98
C ALA A 1071 -11.07 -11.41 -5.86
N TYR A 1072 -11.82 -11.48 -4.75
CA TYR A 1072 -11.59 -12.48 -3.71
C TYR A 1072 -11.85 -13.91 -4.19
N LYS A 1073 -12.90 -14.13 -5.01
CA LYS A 1073 -13.26 -15.46 -5.53
C LYS A 1073 -12.24 -16.03 -6.51
N PHE A 1074 -11.68 -15.21 -7.39
CA PHE A 1074 -10.81 -15.65 -8.49
C PHE A 1074 -9.33 -15.26 -8.34
N GLY A 1075 -8.98 -14.46 -7.33
CA GLY A 1075 -7.64 -13.88 -7.14
C GLY A 1075 -7.25 -12.83 -8.18
N HIS A 1076 -8.16 -12.51 -9.12
CA HIS A 1076 -7.95 -11.57 -10.21
C HIS A 1076 -9.27 -10.94 -10.68
N VAL A 1077 -9.17 -9.79 -11.32
CA VAL A 1077 -10.24 -9.18 -12.13
C VAL A 1077 -9.83 -9.18 -13.61
N ARG A 1078 -10.72 -8.72 -14.51
CA ARG A 1078 -10.43 -8.63 -15.95
C ARG A 1078 -10.96 -7.37 -16.62
N THR A 1079 -10.27 -6.93 -17.66
CA THR A 1079 -10.73 -5.92 -18.63
C THR A 1079 -11.71 -6.54 -19.63
N MET A 1080 -12.33 -5.71 -20.48
CA MET A 1080 -13.27 -6.15 -21.52
C MET A 1080 -12.59 -7.08 -22.55
N PHE A 1081 -11.39 -6.71 -22.99
CA PHE A 1081 -10.57 -7.47 -23.95
C PHE A 1081 -9.99 -8.77 -23.34
N GLY A 1082 -10.15 -8.98 -22.03
CA GLY A 1082 -9.90 -10.26 -21.37
C GLY A 1082 -8.61 -10.35 -20.55
N ARG A 1083 -7.82 -9.26 -20.47
CA ARG A 1083 -6.59 -9.18 -19.64
C ARG A 1083 -6.90 -9.60 -18.21
N LYS A 1084 -6.02 -10.39 -17.58
CA LYS A 1084 -6.07 -10.62 -16.13
C LYS A 1084 -5.34 -9.48 -15.41
N VAL A 1085 -5.89 -9.04 -14.29
CA VAL A 1085 -5.18 -8.24 -13.29
C VAL A 1085 -5.29 -8.98 -11.96
N ARG A 1086 -4.21 -9.62 -11.55
CA ARG A 1086 -4.09 -10.45 -10.35
C ARG A 1086 -3.84 -9.58 -9.14
N LEU A 1087 -4.34 -10.04 -8.00
CA LEU A 1087 -4.41 -9.24 -6.79
C LEU A 1087 -3.93 -10.08 -5.58
N PRO A 1088 -2.64 -10.49 -5.57
CA PRO A 1088 -2.11 -11.38 -4.52
C PRO A 1088 -2.23 -10.77 -3.11
N ASP A 1089 -2.16 -9.44 -3.01
CA ASP A 1089 -2.28 -8.71 -1.74
C ASP A 1089 -3.68 -8.76 -1.09
N LEU A 1090 -4.72 -9.30 -1.75
CA LEU A 1090 -6.03 -9.57 -1.13
C LEU A 1090 -5.94 -10.57 0.04
N LYS A 1091 -4.90 -11.42 0.07
CA LYS A 1091 -4.63 -12.38 1.15
C LYS A 1091 -3.57 -11.88 2.14
N ASN A 1092 -3.15 -10.62 2.05
CA ASN A 1092 -2.10 -10.06 2.89
C ASN A 1092 -2.61 -9.75 4.32
N PHE A 1093 -1.74 -9.91 5.32
CA PHE A 1093 -2.03 -9.51 6.70
C PHE A 1093 -2.11 -7.98 6.89
N ASN A 1094 -1.43 -7.21 6.02
CA ASN A 1094 -1.46 -5.74 6.07
C ASN A 1094 -2.72 -5.18 5.39
N ARG A 1095 -3.62 -4.59 6.18
CA ARG A 1095 -4.89 -4.02 5.71
C ARG A 1095 -4.74 -2.88 4.70
N PHE A 1096 -3.66 -2.08 4.73
CA PHE A 1096 -3.42 -1.05 3.71
C PHE A 1096 -3.15 -1.67 2.33
N LYS A 1097 -2.46 -2.82 2.29
CA LYS A 1097 -2.24 -3.57 1.04
C LYS A 1097 -3.53 -4.21 0.52
N VAL A 1098 -4.34 -4.82 1.41
CA VAL A 1098 -5.66 -5.35 1.07
C VAL A 1098 -6.55 -4.25 0.47
N GLY A 1099 -6.70 -3.12 1.17
CA GLY A 1099 -7.51 -2.00 0.68
C GLY A 1099 -6.96 -1.32 -0.57
N HIS A 1100 -5.66 -1.44 -0.87
CA HIS A 1100 -5.11 -1.05 -2.18
C HIS A 1100 -5.49 -2.07 -3.27
N ALA A 1101 -5.40 -3.38 -3.00
CA ALA A 1101 -5.80 -4.43 -3.91
C ALA A 1101 -7.32 -4.39 -4.23
N GLU A 1102 -8.18 -4.06 -3.26
CA GLU A 1102 -9.63 -3.86 -3.45
C GLU A 1102 -9.93 -2.64 -4.34
N ARG A 1103 -9.22 -1.52 -4.15
CA ARG A 1103 -9.32 -0.35 -5.07
C ARG A 1103 -8.83 -0.70 -6.47
N ASN A 1104 -7.79 -1.52 -6.60
CA ASN A 1104 -7.32 -2.00 -7.90
C ASN A 1104 -8.32 -2.97 -8.56
N ALA A 1105 -9.02 -3.81 -7.78
CA ALA A 1105 -10.11 -4.67 -8.29
C ALA A 1105 -11.24 -3.87 -8.97
N ILE A 1106 -11.58 -2.71 -8.39
CA ILE A 1106 -12.59 -1.78 -8.92
C ILE A 1106 -12.05 -1.04 -10.14
N ASN A 1107 -10.85 -0.45 -10.04
CA ASN A 1107 -10.36 0.53 -11.02
C ASN A 1107 -9.72 -0.12 -12.26
N SER A 1108 -8.99 -1.23 -12.10
CA SER A 1108 -8.23 -1.83 -13.20
C SER A 1108 -9.07 -2.32 -14.39
N PRO A 1109 -10.29 -2.88 -14.23
CA PRO A 1109 -11.17 -3.21 -15.35
C PRO A 1109 -11.50 -2.02 -16.24
N ILE A 1110 -11.82 -0.86 -15.63
CA ILE A 1110 -12.15 0.38 -16.32
C ILE A 1110 -10.89 0.97 -16.98
N GLN A 1111 -9.84 1.20 -16.20
CA GLN A 1111 -8.62 1.89 -16.65
C GLN A 1111 -7.81 1.08 -17.66
N GLY A 1112 -7.84 -0.25 -17.53
CA GLY A 1112 -7.28 -1.16 -18.52
C GLY A 1112 -8.09 -1.15 -19.81
N THR A 1113 -9.42 -1.26 -19.73
CA THR A 1113 -10.27 -1.22 -20.93
C THR A 1113 -10.14 0.12 -21.69
N ALA A 1114 -10.08 1.26 -21.01
CA ALA A 1114 -9.86 2.57 -21.65
C ALA A 1114 -8.53 2.61 -22.44
N GLY A 1115 -7.43 2.17 -21.81
CA GLY A 1115 -6.13 2.07 -22.47
C GLY A 1115 -6.14 1.08 -23.64
N GLU A 1116 -6.78 -0.08 -23.47
CA GLU A 1116 -6.88 -1.11 -24.51
C GLU A 1116 -7.75 -0.66 -25.70
N MET A 1117 -8.78 0.16 -25.50
CA MET A 1117 -9.54 0.79 -26.59
C MET A 1117 -8.71 1.81 -27.38
N THR A 1118 -7.87 2.59 -26.69
CA THR A 1118 -6.95 3.55 -27.32
C THR A 1118 -5.87 2.82 -28.13
N ILE A 1119 -5.34 1.72 -27.59
CA ILE A 1119 -4.43 0.82 -28.32
C ILE A 1119 -5.14 0.22 -29.55
N PHE A 1120 -6.37 -0.28 -29.41
CA PHE A 1120 -7.09 -0.91 -30.52
C PHE A 1120 -7.41 0.10 -31.63
N ALA A 1121 -7.75 1.34 -31.26
CA ALA A 1121 -7.97 2.43 -32.19
C ALA A 1121 -6.76 2.72 -33.08
N PHE A 1122 -5.58 3.05 -32.53
CA PHE A 1122 -4.42 3.33 -33.40
C PHE A 1122 -3.96 2.08 -34.17
N THR A 1123 -4.14 0.88 -33.60
CA THR A 1123 -3.77 -0.40 -34.22
C THR A 1123 -4.62 -0.69 -35.46
N LEU A 1124 -5.91 -0.35 -35.46
CA LEU A 1124 -6.78 -0.45 -36.63
C LEU A 1124 -6.59 0.75 -37.58
N LEU A 1125 -6.41 1.95 -37.03
CA LEU A 1125 -6.29 3.17 -37.82
C LEU A 1125 -5.04 3.23 -38.67
N GLN A 1126 -3.87 2.81 -38.16
CA GLN A 1126 -2.61 2.94 -38.89
C GLN A 1126 -2.66 2.34 -40.31
N PRO A 1127 -3.01 1.05 -40.52
CA PRO A 1127 -3.13 0.48 -41.87
C PRO A 1127 -4.34 1.03 -42.65
N LEU A 1128 -5.40 1.52 -42.00
CA LEU A 1128 -6.54 2.12 -42.70
C LEU A 1128 -6.23 3.52 -43.24
N LEU A 1129 -5.46 4.33 -42.51
CA LEU A 1129 -5.00 5.65 -42.94
C LEU A 1129 -4.02 5.53 -44.11
N GLU A 1130 -3.05 4.60 -44.00
CA GLU A 1130 -2.09 4.25 -45.06
C GLU A 1130 -2.79 3.74 -46.34
N LEU A 1131 -3.85 2.92 -46.22
CA LEU A 1131 -4.52 2.28 -47.35
C LEU A 1131 -5.62 3.14 -48.01
N LEU A 1132 -6.37 3.94 -47.23
CA LEU A 1132 -7.58 4.62 -47.69
C LEU A 1132 -7.42 6.12 -47.93
N LEU A 1133 -6.40 6.75 -47.34
CA LEU A 1133 -6.15 8.19 -47.46
C LEU A 1133 -4.77 8.47 -48.05
N ASP A 1134 -3.72 8.48 -47.22
CA ASP A 1134 -2.40 8.98 -47.62
C ASP A 1134 -1.30 8.56 -46.62
N GLU A 1135 -0.14 8.13 -47.13
CA GLU A 1135 1.05 7.80 -46.32
C GLU A 1135 1.63 9.00 -45.55
N ARG A 1136 1.27 10.23 -45.94
CA ARG A 1136 1.61 11.48 -45.23
C ARG A 1136 0.82 11.67 -43.92
N VAL A 1137 -0.13 10.80 -43.57
CA VAL A 1137 -0.80 10.82 -42.25
C VAL A 1137 0.06 10.08 -41.21
N ILE A 1138 0.84 10.85 -40.45
CA ILE A 1138 1.90 10.33 -39.58
C ILE A 1138 1.40 10.20 -38.14
N PHE A 1139 1.21 8.97 -37.64
CA PHE A 1139 1.04 8.71 -36.20
C PHE A 1139 2.35 9.04 -35.46
N ILE A 1140 2.28 9.85 -34.39
CA ILE A 1140 3.47 10.36 -33.70
C ILE A 1140 3.49 10.11 -32.19
N ASN A 1141 2.33 10.09 -31.52
CA ASN A 1141 2.27 9.93 -30.07
C ASN A 1141 0.89 9.47 -29.59
N THR A 1142 0.82 8.87 -28.41
CA THR A 1142 -0.43 8.60 -27.69
C THR A 1142 -0.23 8.93 -26.21
N ILE A 1143 -1.22 9.58 -25.60
CA ILE A 1143 -1.15 10.09 -24.22
C ILE A 1143 -2.49 9.79 -23.53
N HIS A 1144 -2.44 8.91 -22.54
CA HIS A 1144 -3.62 8.38 -21.85
C HIS A 1144 -4.64 7.79 -22.84
N ASP A 1145 -5.79 8.42 -22.99
CA ASP A 1145 -6.89 7.97 -23.84
C ASP A 1145 -6.95 8.75 -25.19
N SER A 1146 -5.86 9.47 -25.52
CA SER A 1146 -5.69 10.28 -26.74
C SER A 1146 -4.62 9.77 -27.71
N ILE A 1147 -4.79 10.10 -28.98
CA ILE A 1147 -3.93 9.73 -30.12
C ILE A 1147 -3.56 11.00 -30.90
N LEU A 1148 -2.29 11.18 -31.23
CA LEU A 1148 -1.75 12.37 -31.91
C LEU A 1148 -1.15 11.99 -33.27
N TYR A 1149 -1.52 12.78 -34.29
CA TYR A 1149 -1.08 12.64 -35.68
C TYR A 1149 -0.55 13.98 -36.22
N TYR A 1150 0.41 13.94 -37.14
CA TYR A 1150 0.56 15.00 -38.14
C TYR A 1150 -0.26 14.60 -39.37
N VAL A 1151 -1.18 15.46 -39.79
CA VAL A 1151 -2.12 15.23 -40.89
C VAL A 1151 -1.87 16.30 -41.96
N PRO A 1152 -1.77 15.98 -43.26
CA PRO A 1152 -1.60 17.00 -44.28
C PRO A 1152 -2.80 17.95 -44.34
N ASP A 1153 -2.53 19.23 -44.59
CA ASP A 1153 -3.54 20.28 -44.63
C ASP A 1153 -4.63 20.08 -45.70
N ASP A 1154 -4.33 19.28 -46.73
CA ASP A 1154 -5.19 18.99 -47.89
C ASP A 1154 -6.19 17.85 -47.69
N ILE A 1155 -6.08 17.06 -46.60
CA ILE A 1155 -6.93 15.87 -46.31
C ILE A 1155 -7.40 15.79 -44.84
N LEU A 1156 -7.41 16.93 -44.15
CA LEU A 1156 -7.63 16.99 -42.70
C LEU A 1156 -9.04 16.53 -42.29
N GLU A 1157 -10.08 16.92 -43.03
CA GLU A 1157 -11.47 16.63 -42.66
C GLU A 1157 -11.83 15.16 -42.97
N GLU A 1158 -11.30 14.61 -44.06
CA GLU A 1158 -11.36 13.19 -44.43
C GLU A 1158 -10.68 12.32 -43.36
N THR A 1159 -9.52 12.76 -42.87
CA THR A 1159 -8.78 12.09 -41.79
C THR A 1159 -9.56 12.13 -40.47
N ILE A 1160 -10.12 13.28 -40.09
CA ILE A 1160 -10.98 13.42 -38.90
C ILE A 1160 -12.19 12.49 -39.02
N LEU A 1161 -12.85 12.42 -40.18
CA LEU A 1161 -14.00 11.56 -40.41
C LEU A 1161 -13.67 10.08 -40.26
N LEU A 1162 -12.53 9.62 -40.81
CA LEU A 1162 -12.09 8.22 -40.70
C LEU A 1162 -11.69 7.88 -39.25
N ILE A 1163 -10.91 8.73 -38.58
CA ILE A 1163 -10.53 8.54 -37.17
C ILE A 1163 -11.78 8.45 -36.28
N LYS A 1164 -12.74 9.39 -36.44
CA LYS A 1164 -14.01 9.40 -35.71
C LYS A 1164 -14.80 8.12 -35.94
N THR A 1165 -14.93 7.70 -37.21
CA THR A 1165 -15.70 6.50 -37.59
C THR A 1165 -15.15 5.24 -36.92
N VAL A 1166 -13.82 5.03 -36.93
CA VAL A 1166 -13.20 3.84 -36.32
C VAL A 1166 -13.23 3.88 -34.80
N MET A 1167 -12.89 5.02 -34.18
CA MET A 1167 -12.84 5.13 -32.71
C MET A 1167 -14.22 5.03 -32.05
N GLU A 1168 -15.25 5.66 -32.62
CA GLU A 1168 -16.60 5.61 -32.06
C GLU A 1168 -17.27 4.24 -32.27
N ASN A 1169 -16.79 3.44 -33.23
CA ASN A 1169 -17.37 2.15 -33.64
C ASN A 1169 -16.34 1.00 -33.65
N LEU A 1170 -15.45 0.92 -32.66
CA LEU A 1170 -14.46 -0.17 -32.56
C LEU A 1170 -15.13 -1.56 -32.65
N PRO A 1171 -14.61 -2.50 -33.46
CA PRO A 1171 -15.22 -3.82 -33.70
C PRO A 1171 -14.95 -4.82 -32.55
N ILE A 1172 -15.19 -4.40 -31.30
CA ILE A 1172 -14.87 -5.17 -30.08
C ILE A 1172 -15.64 -6.50 -30.05
N GLU A 1173 -16.87 -6.54 -30.56
CA GLU A 1173 -17.67 -7.76 -30.61
C GLU A 1173 -17.03 -8.81 -31.55
N THR A 1174 -16.69 -8.41 -32.78
CA THR A 1174 -16.06 -9.25 -33.79
C THR A 1174 -14.72 -9.84 -33.34
N TYR A 1175 -13.90 -9.07 -32.62
CA TYR A 1175 -12.55 -9.49 -32.23
C TYR A 1175 -12.45 -10.07 -30.81
N PHE A 1176 -13.40 -9.81 -29.90
CA PHE A 1176 -13.29 -10.18 -28.48
C PHE A 1176 -14.56 -10.76 -27.83
N ASP A 1177 -15.65 -10.96 -28.59
CA ASP A 1177 -16.92 -11.50 -28.09
C ASP A 1177 -17.54 -10.60 -26.98
N ARG A 1178 -17.37 -9.27 -27.08
CA ARG A 1178 -17.98 -8.31 -26.12
C ARG A 1178 -18.57 -7.08 -26.82
N THR A 1179 -19.77 -6.70 -26.39
CA THR A 1179 -20.50 -5.51 -26.84
C THR A 1179 -20.40 -4.39 -25.80
N LEU A 1180 -20.08 -3.16 -26.21
CA LEU A 1180 -20.25 -1.98 -25.36
C LEU A 1180 -21.73 -1.59 -25.29
N SER A 1181 -22.21 -1.28 -24.08
CA SER A 1181 -23.62 -0.87 -23.88
C SER A 1181 -23.88 0.60 -24.18
N LEU A 1182 -22.83 1.40 -24.43
CA LEU A 1182 -22.90 2.81 -24.77
C LEU A 1182 -22.02 3.10 -25.99
N PRO A 1183 -22.40 4.06 -26.85
CA PRO A 1183 -21.50 4.59 -27.85
C PRO A 1183 -20.34 5.32 -27.18
N MET A 1184 -19.15 5.18 -27.75
CA MET A 1184 -18.04 6.08 -27.46
C MET A 1184 -18.23 7.39 -28.22
N LYS A 1185 -17.56 8.44 -27.74
CA LYS A 1185 -17.50 9.74 -28.41
C LYS A 1185 -16.04 10.18 -28.43
N VAL A 1186 -15.64 10.85 -29.50
CA VAL A 1186 -14.30 11.40 -29.68
C VAL A 1186 -14.38 12.89 -29.90
N ASP A 1187 -13.64 13.63 -29.08
CA ASP A 1187 -13.36 15.05 -29.25
C ASP A 1187 -12.04 15.21 -30.02
N PHE A 1188 -11.96 16.24 -30.85
CA PHE A 1188 -10.77 16.57 -31.63
C PHE A 1188 -10.25 17.95 -31.25
N GLU A 1189 -8.94 18.08 -31.13
CA GLU A 1189 -8.24 19.37 -31.08
C GLU A 1189 -7.16 19.39 -32.18
N ARG A 1190 -6.93 20.55 -32.80
CA ARG A 1190 -5.99 20.73 -33.92
C ARG A 1190 -5.18 22.02 -33.82
N SER A 1191 -4.00 22.04 -34.44
CA SER A 1191 -3.15 23.24 -34.58
C SER A 1191 -2.20 23.17 -35.78
N LYS A 1192 -1.92 24.32 -36.40
CA LYS A 1192 -0.86 24.49 -37.40
C LYS A 1192 0.43 25.12 -36.85
N GLU A 1193 0.44 25.50 -35.58
CA GLU A 1193 1.60 26.16 -34.95
C GLU A 1193 2.38 25.20 -34.03
N SER A 1194 1.71 24.69 -33.00
CA SER A 1194 2.34 23.86 -31.96
C SER A 1194 1.29 23.13 -31.11
N TRP A 1195 1.72 22.15 -30.32
CA TRP A 1195 0.86 21.50 -29.32
C TRP A 1195 0.40 22.46 -28.21
N GLY A 1196 1.10 23.58 -28.01
CA GLY A 1196 0.68 24.68 -27.13
C GLY A 1196 -0.47 25.53 -27.70
N LYS A 1197 -0.91 25.25 -28.92
CA LYS A 1197 -1.91 26.00 -29.69
C LYS A 1197 -3.03 25.10 -30.23
N LEU A 1198 -3.26 23.94 -29.61
CA LEU A 1198 -4.43 23.10 -29.90
C LEU A 1198 -5.74 23.82 -29.52
N ALA A 1199 -6.74 23.70 -30.40
CA ALA A 1199 -8.13 24.12 -30.20
C ALA A 1199 -9.06 23.21 -31.05
N ALA A 1200 -10.35 23.13 -30.72
CA ALA A 1200 -11.33 22.37 -31.51
C ALA A 1200 -11.56 22.98 -32.91
#